data_AF-W1RVX9-F1
#
_entry.id   AF-W1RVX9-F1
#
_cell.length_a   1.000
_cell.length_b   1.000
_cell.length_c   1.000
_cell.angle_alpha   90.00
_cell.angle_beta   90.00
_cell.angle_gamma   90.00
#
_symmetry.space_group_name_H-M   'P 1'
#
loop_
_entity.id
_entity.type
_entity.pdbx_description
1 polymer ?
#
loop_
_entity_poly.entity_id
_entity_poly.type
_entity_poly.pdbx_seq_one_letter_code
_entity_poly.pdbx_strand_id
1 'polypeptide(L)'
;MDIAAYFINRKVTSWMLTLILLIGGTIAFTNLGQLEDPEFTIKDSLIITYYPGASPEQVEEEVTYPIERELQNLPYVDKITSSSKAGYSKVQLTIKDTYRAKELKQIWDEVRKKIRDITGTFPSGVGTPIVLDDFGDVYGVMLAIHGEGYPYKDLENYVDYVKRELVLVDGVAKVTVAGEQDEQVTIEISRSKLANMGIAPSQLETLLQNQNGVSNAGRVKVGSEYIRISPTGEFKDISELENLIVGTPIDGNLIRLKDVATIKREYVEPKTHMVDFNGAKSLLLGVSFASGVNVVKIGATLEQKIAELEYQQPVGLSMDPIYFQSKEVDRSVSNFLLNLVEAVGIVILVLLVFMGIRSGILIGIVLLLTILGTFIVMDYFKINLQRISLGGLIIALGMLVDNAIVVTEGVLIGLQRGMTKVQAASAVVKQTKWPLLGATVIAVTAFAPIGLSPDAVGEFVGSLFYVLLISLLLSWITAITLTPFFCDLFFKDSIAKANDDGEVAELEDPYKGFIFTGYKWLLDKAMRFRWITVLLLVGCLVTSGWAFQFVKQAFFPPSTTPMFYMDIQMPEGTHIEDTYEKVSEIEKELLNDDRIEYVTSTTGQGALRFMLTYNAEQANSSYAQFIVRTKEKEAIPDLLKDLYFKMQEDYPELEVKLQRLQLGPASGAKLETRISGPDPKMLRQFSAKIQEIYRSDGGLENIKDNWRQPVKVLRPIFNDAQARRLGISKTELDDVLLTNFTGSQIGLYREGTDLLPIVRKAPASERVSIDQIRDLQIYSPASGSYVTLSTLVSGFETVWEDPIIERRDRKRTITVMADPKILGDETAMAIFGRTKGAIEAITLPPGYSLEWGGEYESSTDAQANIFKALPMGYLFMFIITILLFNSIRVPLTIWFCVPLALIGVSTGLLVMNSAFSFMALLGFLSLSGMTVKNGIVLADQISYEFDQGTERYEAIFNSAVSRVRPVCMAAITTILGMIPLLFDAFFEGMAVVISFGLGFATILTLIAVPVFYTLLFRVKYRPYRDFH
;
A
#
# COMPACT_ATOMS: atom_id res chain seq x y z
N MET A 1 15.94 -47.07 -9.31
CA MET A 1 15.74 -47.28 -7.86
C MET A 1 14.26 -47.24 -7.53
N ASP A 2 13.81 -48.15 -6.68
CA ASP A 2 12.42 -48.24 -6.22
C ASP A 2 12.26 -47.44 -4.91
N ILE A 3 11.75 -46.22 -5.03
CA ILE A 3 11.64 -45.29 -3.90
C ILE A 3 10.61 -45.81 -2.90
N ALA A 4 9.45 -46.27 -3.37
CA ALA A 4 8.40 -46.82 -2.51
C ALA A 4 8.91 -48.01 -1.69
N ALA A 5 9.57 -48.98 -2.34
CA ALA A 5 10.10 -50.14 -1.64
C ALA A 5 11.19 -49.77 -0.61
N TYR A 6 11.99 -48.74 -0.86
CA TYR A 6 13.00 -48.27 0.10
C TYR A 6 12.35 -47.72 1.39
N PHE A 7 11.38 -46.81 1.26
CA PHE A 7 10.71 -46.19 2.41
C PHE A 7 9.76 -47.15 3.16
N ILE A 8 9.23 -48.18 2.49
CA ILE A 8 8.47 -49.24 3.18
C ILE A 8 9.41 -50.15 3.98
N ASN A 9 10.53 -50.58 3.40
CA ASN A 9 11.45 -51.53 4.05
C ASN A 9 12.32 -50.88 5.14
N ARG A 10 12.72 -49.61 4.98
CA ARG A 10 13.56 -48.87 5.94
C ARG A 10 12.69 -48.02 6.88
N LYS A 11 11.88 -48.68 7.71
CA LYS A 11 10.92 -48.03 8.63
C LYS A 11 11.52 -46.92 9.51
N VAL A 12 12.78 -47.08 9.95
CA VAL A 12 13.48 -46.07 10.78
C VAL A 12 13.65 -44.75 10.02
N THR A 13 14.00 -44.80 8.73
CA THR A 13 14.18 -43.60 7.90
C THR A 13 12.85 -42.86 7.69
N SER A 14 11.77 -43.59 7.46
CA SER A 14 10.42 -43.02 7.26
C SER A 14 9.87 -42.38 8.53
N TRP A 15 10.04 -43.02 9.69
CA TRP A 15 9.70 -42.44 10.99
C TRP A 15 10.57 -41.24 11.34
N MET A 16 11.87 -41.29 11.05
CA MET A 16 12.78 -40.15 11.26
C MET A 16 12.35 -38.95 10.42
N LEU A 17 12.06 -39.13 9.13
CA LEU A 17 11.56 -38.06 8.28
C LEU A 17 10.24 -37.49 8.80
N THR A 18 9.33 -38.37 9.24
CA THR A 18 8.04 -37.97 9.84
C THR A 18 8.26 -37.12 11.09
N LEU A 19 9.16 -37.53 12.00
CA LEU A 19 9.47 -36.79 13.23
C LEU A 19 10.16 -35.46 12.94
N ILE A 20 11.06 -35.40 11.94
CA ILE A 20 11.70 -34.15 11.52
C ILE A 20 10.65 -33.16 11.01
N LEU A 21 9.75 -33.60 10.14
CA LEU A 21 8.69 -32.73 9.62
C LEU A 21 7.74 -32.29 10.74
N LEU A 22 7.37 -33.20 11.64
CA LEU A 22 6.43 -32.91 12.73
C LEU A 22 7.04 -31.96 13.78
N ILE A 23 8.18 -32.33 14.38
CA ILE A 23 8.84 -31.56 15.44
C ILE A 23 9.47 -30.29 14.85
N GLY A 24 10.22 -30.43 13.77
CA GLY A 24 10.88 -29.30 13.10
C GLY A 24 9.86 -28.29 12.58
N GLY A 25 8.75 -28.74 12.00
CA GLY A 25 7.70 -27.84 11.52
C GLY A 25 6.95 -27.16 12.64
N THR A 26 6.73 -27.84 13.78
CA THR A 26 6.12 -27.21 14.96
C THR A 26 7.02 -26.13 15.55
N ILE A 27 8.33 -26.37 15.65
CA ILE A 27 9.31 -25.37 16.10
C ILE A 27 9.39 -24.20 15.11
N ALA A 28 9.44 -24.48 13.81
CA ALA A 28 9.46 -23.46 12.77
C ALA A 28 8.22 -22.57 12.83
N PHE A 29 7.03 -23.17 12.99
CA PHE A 29 5.77 -22.43 13.14
C PHE A 29 5.83 -21.41 14.30
N THR A 30 6.41 -21.79 15.45
CA THR A 30 6.55 -20.87 16.60
C THR A 30 7.61 -19.78 16.41
N ASN A 31 8.56 -19.96 15.49
CA ASN A 31 9.67 -19.02 15.26
C ASN A 31 9.42 -18.05 14.09
N LEU A 32 8.45 -18.35 13.22
CA LEU A 32 8.15 -17.51 12.07
C LEU A 32 7.65 -16.12 12.49
N GLY A 33 8.14 -15.09 11.80
CA GLY A 33 7.65 -13.71 11.97
C GLY A 33 6.20 -13.57 11.48
N GLN A 34 5.43 -12.71 12.14
CA GLN A 34 4.04 -12.41 11.78
C GLN A 34 3.91 -10.95 11.35
N LEU A 35 3.31 -10.74 10.18
CA LEU A 35 2.99 -9.44 9.62
C LEU A 35 1.56 -9.48 9.05
N GLU A 36 0.93 -8.33 8.87
CA GLU A 36 -0.39 -8.26 8.23
C GLU A 36 -0.28 -8.56 6.72
N ASP A 37 0.61 -7.84 6.06
CA ASP A 37 0.88 -7.91 4.62
C ASP A 37 2.38 -8.08 4.35
N PRO A 38 2.77 -8.49 3.12
CA PRO A 38 4.18 -8.51 2.70
C PRO A 38 4.79 -7.11 2.76
N GLU A 39 6.02 -7.01 3.27
CA GLU A 39 6.81 -5.77 3.14
C GLU A 39 7.07 -5.49 1.66
N PHE A 40 6.71 -4.29 1.18
CA PHE A 40 7.11 -3.81 -0.14
C PHE A 40 7.89 -2.51 0.01
N THR A 41 8.84 -2.29 -0.88
CA THR A 41 9.75 -1.15 -0.78
C THR A 41 9.13 0.10 -1.39
N ILE A 42 8.99 1.19 -0.63
CA ILE A 42 8.63 2.49 -1.20
C ILE A 42 9.85 3.08 -1.93
N LYS A 43 9.63 3.47 -3.18
CA LYS A 43 10.67 3.90 -4.14
C LYS A 43 10.64 5.40 -4.41
N ASP A 44 9.99 6.14 -3.51
CA ASP A 44 9.85 7.59 -3.57
C ASP A 44 10.80 8.26 -2.58
N SER A 45 11.41 9.37 -3.00
CA SER A 45 12.12 10.29 -2.12
C SER A 45 11.65 11.71 -2.36
N LEU A 46 11.60 12.52 -1.29
CA LEU A 46 11.26 13.93 -1.37
C LEU A 46 12.51 14.79 -1.22
N ILE A 47 12.63 15.80 -2.06
CA ILE A 47 13.63 16.85 -1.96
C ILE A 47 12.88 18.14 -1.64
N ILE A 48 13.07 18.65 -0.43
CA ILE A 48 12.47 19.90 0.05
C ILE A 48 13.52 21.00 0.02
N THR A 49 13.15 22.17 -0.49
CA THR A 49 14.04 23.33 -0.51
C THR A 49 13.23 24.59 -0.23
N TYR A 50 13.64 25.35 0.78
CA TYR A 50 13.02 26.62 1.13
C TYR A 50 13.69 27.77 0.36
N TYR A 51 12.90 28.70 -0.15
CA TYR A 51 13.40 29.93 -0.77
C TYR A 51 12.57 31.15 -0.30
N PRO A 52 12.67 31.52 0.99
CA PRO A 52 11.76 32.49 1.61
C PRO A 52 11.67 33.81 0.82
N GLY A 53 10.44 34.29 0.61
CA GLY A 53 10.16 35.54 -0.10
C GLY A 53 10.07 35.42 -1.63
N ALA A 54 10.39 34.28 -2.23
CA ALA A 54 10.24 34.06 -3.67
C ALA A 54 8.79 33.70 -4.06
N SER A 55 8.34 34.20 -5.21
CA SER A 55 7.06 33.80 -5.82
C SER A 55 7.09 32.31 -6.25
N PRO A 56 5.93 31.63 -6.37
CA PRO A 56 5.86 30.28 -6.91
C PRO A 56 6.60 30.10 -8.24
N GLU A 57 6.51 31.09 -9.14
CA GLU A 57 7.22 31.06 -10.44
C GLU A 57 8.74 31.19 -10.28
N GLN A 58 9.23 32.05 -9.39
CA GLN A 58 10.68 32.12 -9.11
C GLN A 58 11.21 30.84 -8.47
N VAL A 59 10.45 30.27 -7.53
CA VAL A 59 10.79 28.98 -6.91
C VAL A 59 10.86 27.88 -7.98
N GLU A 60 9.88 27.87 -8.88
CA GLU A 60 9.83 26.96 -10.02
C GLU A 60 11.09 27.05 -10.88
N GLU A 61 11.43 28.26 -11.35
CA GLU A 61 12.48 28.46 -12.34
C GLU A 61 13.89 28.39 -11.75
N GLU A 62 14.08 28.92 -10.55
CA GLU A 62 15.41 29.11 -9.95
C GLU A 62 15.83 27.95 -9.02
N VAL A 63 14.87 27.17 -8.50
CA VAL A 63 15.14 26.08 -7.54
C VAL A 63 14.63 24.75 -8.06
N THR A 64 13.32 24.64 -8.31
CA THR A 64 12.69 23.37 -8.68
C THR A 64 13.24 22.85 -10.02
N TYR A 65 13.30 23.68 -11.05
CA TYR A 65 13.75 23.28 -12.38
C TYR A 65 15.23 22.82 -12.44
N PRO A 66 16.20 23.50 -11.81
CA PRO A 66 17.58 23.00 -11.72
C PRO A 66 17.67 21.64 -11.01
N ILE A 67 16.90 21.43 -9.95
CA ILE A 67 16.84 20.15 -9.24
C ILE A 67 16.30 19.05 -10.17
N GLU A 68 15.14 19.28 -10.80
CA GLU A 68 14.55 18.33 -11.75
C GLU A 68 15.53 17.96 -12.87
N ARG A 69 16.21 18.96 -13.42
CA ARG A 69 17.15 18.78 -14.54
C ARG A 69 18.30 17.83 -14.17
N GLU A 70 18.86 17.96 -12.97
CA GLU A 70 19.94 17.07 -12.54
C GLU A 70 19.46 15.68 -12.17
N LEU A 71 18.31 15.58 -11.52
CA LEU A 71 17.74 14.29 -11.14
C LEU A 71 17.34 13.46 -12.36
N GLN A 72 16.81 14.09 -13.42
CA GLN A 72 16.44 13.41 -14.67
C GLN A 72 17.64 12.73 -15.36
N ASN A 73 18.87 13.19 -15.10
CA ASN A 73 20.07 12.58 -15.67
C ASN A 73 20.40 11.21 -15.05
N LEU A 74 19.75 10.82 -13.96
CA LEU A 74 19.95 9.54 -13.30
C LEU A 74 19.20 8.43 -14.06
N PRO A 75 19.86 7.32 -14.43
CA PRO A 75 19.26 6.27 -15.26
C PRO A 75 18.16 5.47 -14.53
N TYR A 76 18.10 5.59 -13.21
CA TYR A 76 17.19 4.85 -12.33
C TYR A 76 15.82 5.53 -12.17
N VAL A 77 15.68 6.77 -12.62
CA VAL A 77 14.47 7.58 -12.44
C VAL A 77 13.37 7.12 -13.39
N ASP A 78 12.18 6.93 -12.84
CA ASP A 78 10.98 6.64 -13.59
C ASP A 78 10.21 7.92 -13.90
N LYS A 79 9.92 8.69 -12.85
CA LYS A 79 9.08 9.90 -12.91
C LYS A 79 9.57 10.94 -11.91
N ILE A 80 9.44 12.22 -12.30
CA ILE A 80 9.64 13.36 -11.41
C ILE A 80 8.37 14.19 -11.35
N THR A 81 7.85 14.41 -10.15
CA THR A 81 6.76 15.36 -9.90
C THR A 81 7.21 16.42 -8.94
N SER A 82 6.84 17.67 -9.19
CA SER A 82 7.24 18.78 -8.33
C SER A 82 6.12 19.77 -8.12
N SER A 83 6.16 20.41 -6.96
CA SER A 83 5.21 21.40 -6.50
C SER A 83 5.99 22.61 -6.01
N SER A 84 5.77 23.75 -6.63
CA SER A 84 6.37 25.03 -6.27
C SER A 84 5.30 25.93 -5.66
N LYS A 85 5.49 26.30 -4.38
CA LYS A 85 4.68 27.26 -3.64
C LYS A 85 5.54 28.48 -3.29
N ALA A 86 4.92 29.55 -2.79
CA ALA A 86 5.64 30.73 -2.34
C ALA A 86 6.71 30.34 -1.29
N GLY A 87 7.96 30.59 -1.64
CA GLY A 87 9.15 30.24 -0.86
C GLY A 87 9.36 28.76 -0.50
N TYR A 88 8.70 27.83 -1.19
CA TYR A 88 8.78 26.40 -0.90
C TYR A 88 8.78 25.56 -2.18
N SER A 89 9.84 24.77 -2.39
CA SER A 89 9.98 23.81 -3.48
C SER A 89 9.93 22.39 -2.93
N LYS A 90 9.08 21.55 -3.51
CA LYS A 90 9.05 20.10 -3.28
C LYS A 90 9.27 19.37 -4.59
N VAL A 91 10.27 18.50 -4.65
CA VAL A 91 10.50 17.59 -5.77
C VAL A 91 10.37 16.16 -5.27
N GLN A 92 9.39 15.42 -5.78
CA GLN A 92 9.23 13.99 -5.54
C GLN A 92 9.88 13.21 -6.68
N LEU A 93 10.80 12.32 -6.30
CA LEU A 93 11.56 11.46 -7.19
C LEU A 93 11.07 10.02 -7.05
N THR A 94 10.51 9.45 -8.12
CA THR A 94 10.10 8.05 -8.17
C THR A 94 11.12 7.23 -8.96
N ILE A 95 11.64 6.18 -8.35
CA ILE A 95 12.61 5.25 -8.95
C ILE A 95 11.89 4.10 -9.66
N LYS A 96 12.48 3.63 -10.76
CA LYS A 96 11.96 2.50 -11.55
C LYS A 96 11.71 1.27 -10.70
N ASP A 97 10.65 0.57 -11.06
CA ASP A 97 10.15 -0.56 -10.29
C ASP A 97 11.10 -1.76 -10.22
N THR A 98 12.06 -1.85 -11.13
CA THR A 98 13.03 -2.95 -11.19
C THR A 98 14.04 -2.98 -10.04
N TYR A 99 14.20 -1.87 -9.31
CA TYR A 99 15.19 -1.76 -8.23
C TYR A 99 14.60 -2.20 -6.88
N ARG A 100 15.40 -2.94 -6.10
CA ARG A 100 14.99 -3.49 -4.79
C ARG A 100 15.59 -2.69 -3.62
N ALA A 101 15.09 -2.93 -2.41
CA ALA A 101 15.51 -2.25 -1.17
C ALA A 101 17.04 -2.15 -0.95
N LYS A 102 17.81 -3.16 -1.36
CA LYS A 102 19.28 -3.15 -1.22
C LYS A 102 19.96 -2.12 -2.14
N GLU A 103 19.42 -1.91 -3.33
CA GLU A 103 19.97 -1.01 -4.34
C GLU A 103 19.56 0.44 -4.07
N LEU A 104 18.37 0.66 -3.51
CA LEU A 104 17.86 2.00 -3.19
C LEU A 104 18.80 2.80 -2.28
N LYS A 105 19.44 2.16 -1.29
CA LYS A 105 20.40 2.85 -0.40
C LYS A 105 21.51 3.56 -1.19
N GLN A 106 22.07 2.87 -2.19
CA GLN A 106 23.10 3.43 -3.07
C GLN A 106 22.51 4.52 -3.99
N ILE A 107 21.29 4.33 -4.49
CA ILE A 107 20.61 5.31 -5.33
C ILE A 107 20.37 6.62 -4.56
N TRP A 108 19.94 6.54 -3.30
CA TRP A 108 19.73 7.70 -2.43
C TRP A 108 21.03 8.44 -2.12
N ASP A 109 22.14 7.72 -1.94
CA ASP A 109 23.46 8.36 -1.81
C ASP A 109 23.89 9.09 -3.09
N GLU A 110 23.59 8.54 -4.26
CA GLU A 110 23.83 9.22 -5.54
C GLU A 110 22.94 10.46 -5.73
N VAL A 111 21.67 10.40 -5.32
CA VAL A 111 20.75 11.54 -5.30
C VAL A 111 21.30 12.65 -4.41
N ARG A 112 21.65 12.35 -3.15
CA ARG A 112 22.26 13.33 -2.22
C ARG A 112 23.52 13.95 -2.80
N LYS A 113 24.37 13.15 -3.45
CA LYS A 113 25.58 13.65 -4.11
C LYS A 113 25.24 14.64 -5.22
N LYS A 114 24.29 14.31 -6.11
CA LYS A 114 23.86 15.20 -7.20
C LYS A 114 23.29 16.53 -6.70
N ILE A 115 22.47 16.48 -5.66
CA ILE A 115 21.89 17.66 -5.04
C ILE A 115 22.96 18.54 -4.39
N ARG A 116 23.93 17.93 -3.68
CA ARG A 116 25.05 18.67 -3.11
C ARG A 116 25.89 19.38 -4.17
N ASP A 117 26.14 18.72 -5.31
CA ASP A 117 26.96 19.25 -6.39
C ASP A 117 26.34 20.52 -7.03
N ILE A 118 25.00 20.65 -7.05
CA ILE A 118 24.30 21.86 -7.54
C ILE A 118 24.02 22.90 -6.47
N THR A 119 24.23 22.60 -5.19
CA THR A 119 23.86 23.54 -4.11
C THR A 119 24.59 24.88 -4.26
N GLY A 120 25.82 24.87 -4.79
CA GLY A 120 26.58 26.10 -5.08
C GLY A 120 26.09 26.90 -6.29
N THR A 121 25.11 26.41 -7.05
CA THR A 121 24.56 27.11 -8.23
C THR A 121 23.28 27.87 -7.94
N PHE A 122 22.66 27.65 -6.77
CA PHE A 122 21.42 28.33 -6.42
C PHE A 122 21.65 29.82 -6.13
N PRO A 123 20.62 30.67 -6.36
CA PRO A 123 20.64 32.06 -5.94
C PRO A 123 20.89 32.21 -4.43
N SER A 124 21.37 33.40 -4.03
CA SER A 124 21.46 33.77 -2.63
C SER A 124 20.09 33.78 -1.98
N GLY A 125 19.96 33.18 -0.78
CA GLY A 125 18.71 33.10 -0.04
C GLY A 125 17.98 31.75 -0.18
N VAL A 126 18.40 30.89 -1.11
CA VAL A 126 17.92 29.50 -1.19
C VAL A 126 18.52 28.69 -0.04
N GLY A 127 17.66 28.02 0.72
CA GLY A 127 18.06 27.09 1.79
C GLY A 127 18.75 25.85 1.22
N THR A 128 19.50 25.13 2.06
CA THR A 128 20.10 23.86 1.62
C THR A 128 19.00 22.84 1.35
N PRO A 129 18.96 22.19 0.17
CA PRO A 129 17.98 21.15 -0.10
C PRO A 129 18.12 19.96 0.87
N ILE A 130 16.98 19.48 1.36
CA ILE A 130 16.89 18.33 2.27
C ILE A 130 16.35 17.15 1.47
N VAL A 131 17.10 16.06 1.42
CA VAL A 131 16.68 14.79 0.80
C VAL A 131 16.11 13.89 1.89
N LEU A 132 14.80 13.65 1.85
CA LEU A 132 14.08 12.73 2.71
C LEU A 132 13.94 11.39 1.99
N ASP A 133 14.76 10.41 2.37
CA ASP A 133 14.71 9.02 1.88
C ASP A 133 13.94 8.07 2.82
N ASP A 134 13.56 8.56 4.00
CA ASP A 134 12.69 7.91 4.99
C ASP A 134 11.22 8.35 4.87
N PHE A 135 10.88 9.10 3.81
CA PHE A 135 9.49 9.51 3.55
C PHE A 135 8.53 8.31 3.49
N GLY A 136 9.02 7.13 3.09
CA GLY A 136 8.26 5.89 3.05
C GLY A 136 8.03 5.20 4.39
N ASP A 137 8.55 5.72 5.50
CA ASP A 137 8.37 5.07 6.81
C ASP A 137 6.88 5.00 7.20
N VAL A 138 6.52 3.89 7.84
CA VAL A 138 5.16 3.60 8.29
C VAL A 138 5.16 3.53 9.81
N TYR A 139 4.39 4.41 10.43
CA TYR A 139 4.25 4.50 11.88
C TYR A 139 3.18 3.51 12.36
N GLY A 140 3.59 2.25 12.55
CA GLY A 140 2.69 1.17 12.97
C GLY A 140 1.99 1.39 14.31
N VAL A 141 2.43 2.36 15.11
CA VAL A 141 1.70 2.83 16.29
C VAL A 141 1.56 4.35 16.22
N MET A 142 0.34 4.82 16.42
CA MET A 142 0.00 6.24 16.51
C MET A 142 -0.79 6.49 17.79
N LEU A 143 -0.24 7.31 18.67
CA LEU A 143 -0.81 7.67 19.97
C LEU A 143 -1.19 9.15 19.95
N ALA A 144 -2.34 9.49 20.52
CA ALA A 144 -2.72 10.86 20.86
C ALA A 144 -2.36 11.12 22.32
N ILE A 145 -1.54 12.13 22.57
CA ILE A 145 -1.27 12.62 23.92
C ILE A 145 -2.04 13.93 24.10
N HIS A 146 -2.97 13.93 25.04
CA HIS A 146 -3.89 15.03 25.26
C HIS A 146 -4.15 15.26 26.75
N GLY A 147 -4.63 16.46 27.10
CA GLY A 147 -4.96 16.80 28.47
C GLY A 147 -5.76 18.09 28.55
N GLU A 148 -6.97 18.00 29.10
CA GLU A 148 -7.85 19.16 29.23
C GLU A 148 -7.29 20.15 30.26
N GLY A 149 -7.17 21.43 29.87
CA GLY A 149 -6.69 22.50 30.74
C GLY A 149 -5.17 22.54 30.95
N TYR A 150 -4.40 21.66 30.33
CA TYR A 150 -2.94 21.67 30.38
C TYR A 150 -2.35 22.74 29.44
N PRO A 151 -1.29 23.46 29.86
CA PRO A 151 -0.47 24.25 28.95
C PRO A 151 0.13 23.35 27.86
N TYR A 152 0.15 23.85 26.61
CA TYR A 152 0.69 23.10 25.48
C TYR A 152 2.15 22.65 25.69
N LYS A 153 2.94 23.49 26.35
CA LYS A 153 4.34 23.18 26.68
C LYS A 153 4.48 21.97 27.61
N ASP A 154 3.53 21.76 28.51
CA ASP A 154 3.56 20.61 29.42
C ASP A 154 3.25 19.32 28.66
N LEU A 155 2.39 19.38 27.64
CA LEU A 155 2.19 18.28 26.69
C LEU A 155 3.48 17.95 25.94
N GLU A 156 4.15 18.96 25.35
CA GLU A 156 5.42 18.79 24.62
C GLU A 156 6.50 18.16 25.51
N ASN A 157 6.67 18.68 26.73
CA ASN A 157 7.65 18.16 27.68
C ASN A 157 7.41 16.68 28.02
N TYR A 158 6.14 16.30 28.19
CA TYR A 158 5.76 14.91 28.45
C TYR A 158 5.97 14.03 27.20
N VAL A 159 5.60 14.52 26.01
CA VAL A 159 5.82 13.81 24.74
C VAL A 159 7.30 13.58 24.49
N ASP A 160 8.17 14.55 24.75
CA ASP A 160 9.62 14.41 24.64
C ASP A 160 10.20 13.40 25.64
N TYR A 161 9.62 13.31 26.83
CA TYR A 161 9.95 12.24 27.77
C TYR A 161 9.54 10.86 27.22
N VAL A 162 8.29 10.70 26.79
CA VAL A 162 7.77 9.44 26.22
C VAL A 162 8.58 9.04 24.99
N LYS A 163 8.86 9.97 24.07
CA LYS A 163 9.68 9.76 22.87
C LYS A 163 11.06 9.19 23.21
N ARG A 164 11.76 9.77 24.20
CA ARG A 164 13.09 9.27 24.64
C ARG A 164 13.02 7.85 25.19
N GLU A 165 11.95 7.50 25.89
CA GLU A 165 11.77 6.17 26.47
C GLU A 165 11.35 5.12 25.42
N LEU A 166 10.47 5.48 24.47
CA LEU A 166 9.99 4.56 23.44
C LEU A 166 11.04 4.27 22.36
N VAL A 167 11.92 5.23 22.03
CA VAL A 167 13.04 5.01 21.08
C VAL A 167 14.02 3.93 21.58
N LEU A 168 14.13 3.71 22.90
CA LEU A 168 15.03 2.72 23.48
C LEU A 168 14.49 1.28 23.44
N VAL A 169 13.22 1.09 23.04
CA VAL A 169 12.61 -0.23 22.94
C VAL A 169 13.23 -0.99 21.76
N ASP A 170 13.74 -2.19 22.02
CA ASP A 170 14.35 -3.02 20.98
C ASP A 170 13.35 -3.33 19.86
N GLY A 171 13.73 -3.01 18.62
CA GLY A 171 12.88 -3.12 17.45
C GLY A 171 12.09 -1.87 17.04
N VAL A 172 12.17 -0.77 17.81
CA VAL A 172 11.72 0.56 17.37
C VAL A 172 12.80 1.20 16.50
N ALA A 173 12.43 1.72 15.32
CA ALA A 173 13.35 2.39 14.42
C ALA A 173 13.37 3.90 14.64
N LYS A 174 12.18 4.52 14.69
CA LYS A 174 12.02 5.97 14.80
C LYS A 174 10.76 6.30 15.57
N VAL A 175 10.80 7.40 16.31
CA VAL A 175 9.63 8.00 16.94
C VAL A 175 9.53 9.44 16.45
N THR A 176 8.37 9.82 15.92
CA THR A 176 8.11 11.15 15.34
C THR A 176 6.89 11.75 16.00
N VAL A 177 6.92 13.06 16.22
CA VAL A 177 5.81 13.81 16.82
C VAL A 177 5.16 14.65 15.73
N ALA A 178 3.85 14.79 15.77
CA ALA A 178 3.09 15.70 14.92
C ALA A 178 2.28 16.65 15.79
N GLY A 179 2.18 17.91 15.36
CA GLY A 179 1.56 19.01 16.09
C GLY A 179 2.54 19.83 16.94
N GLU A 180 3.85 19.53 16.95
CA GLU A 180 4.83 20.33 17.70
C GLU A 180 4.77 21.81 17.28
N GLN A 181 4.86 22.72 18.26
CA GLN A 181 4.85 24.16 17.99
C GLN A 181 6.22 24.75 18.30
N ASP A 182 6.83 25.38 17.31
CA ASP A 182 8.12 26.04 17.52
C ASP A 182 7.95 27.25 18.45
N GLU A 183 8.84 27.38 19.43
CA GLU A 183 8.91 28.54 20.33
C GLU A 183 9.92 29.57 19.82
N GLN A 184 9.63 30.84 20.05
CA GLN A 184 10.53 31.96 19.76
C GLN A 184 10.52 32.99 20.89
N VAL A 185 11.59 33.78 20.96
CA VAL A 185 11.67 34.96 21.83
C VAL A 185 11.39 36.19 20.97
N THR A 186 10.21 36.78 21.13
CA THR A 186 9.78 37.95 20.38
C THR A 186 10.15 39.24 21.11
N ILE A 187 10.79 40.15 20.38
CA ILE A 187 11.06 41.53 20.79
C ILE A 187 10.08 42.43 20.03
N GLU A 188 8.98 42.81 20.68
CA GLU A 188 7.97 43.71 20.14
C GLU A 188 8.41 45.17 20.30
N ILE A 189 8.67 45.88 19.20
CA ILE A 189 9.13 47.28 19.24
C ILE A 189 8.17 48.17 18.46
N SER A 190 7.60 49.19 19.12
CA SER A 190 6.73 50.16 18.43
C SER A 190 7.52 51.00 17.43
N ARG A 191 6.99 51.12 16.22
CA ARG A 191 7.59 51.91 15.13
C ARG A 191 7.77 53.37 15.55
N SER A 192 6.76 53.94 16.20
CA SER A 192 6.75 55.32 16.67
C SER A 192 7.86 55.62 17.68
N LYS A 193 8.15 54.67 18.58
CA LYS A 193 9.22 54.79 19.57
C LYS A 193 10.60 54.74 18.90
N LEU A 194 10.82 53.80 17.98
CA LEU A 194 12.07 53.71 17.22
C LEU A 194 12.34 54.98 16.40
N ALA A 195 11.31 55.49 15.73
CA ALA A 195 11.41 56.71 14.93
C ALA A 195 11.75 57.95 15.77
N ASN A 196 11.09 58.12 16.92
CA ASN A 196 11.33 59.25 17.83
C ASN A 196 12.75 59.22 18.44
N MET A 197 13.33 58.03 18.62
CA MET A 197 14.65 57.86 19.24
C MET A 197 15.80 57.80 18.23
N GLY A 198 15.49 57.78 16.93
CA GLY A 198 16.48 57.69 15.85
C GLY A 198 17.35 56.44 15.90
N ILE A 199 16.90 55.38 16.58
CA ILE A 199 17.66 54.13 16.69
C ILE A 199 17.57 53.40 15.36
N ALA A 200 18.71 53.11 14.75
CA ALA A 200 18.76 52.34 13.52
C ALA A 200 18.41 50.87 13.80
N PRO A 201 17.53 50.22 13.02
CA PRO A 201 17.15 48.83 13.27
C PRO A 201 18.33 47.84 13.26
N SER A 202 19.36 48.10 12.43
CA SER A 202 20.59 47.30 12.33
C SER A 202 21.49 47.41 13.56
N GLN A 203 21.37 48.47 14.34
CA GLN A 203 22.13 48.67 15.57
C GLN A 203 21.74 47.62 16.62
N LEU A 204 20.44 47.31 16.74
CA LEU A 204 19.95 46.31 17.69
C LEU A 204 20.41 44.90 17.31
N GLU A 205 20.35 44.56 16.02
CA GLU A 205 20.81 43.27 15.52
C GLU A 205 22.31 43.08 15.78
N THR A 206 23.12 44.08 15.42
CA THR A 206 24.58 44.05 15.68
C THR A 206 24.89 43.93 17.17
N LEU A 207 24.12 44.62 18.02
CA LEU A 207 24.27 44.55 19.47
C LEU A 207 23.99 43.14 20.01
N LEU A 208 22.90 42.50 19.56
CA LEU A 208 22.55 41.15 19.99
C LEU A 208 23.55 40.11 19.49
N GLN A 209 23.98 40.21 18.24
CA GLN A 209 24.99 39.31 17.65
C GLN A 209 26.33 39.40 18.39
N ASN A 210 26.77 40.61 18.75
CA ASN A 210 28.02 40.80 19.49
C ASN A 210 27.92 40.35 20.95
N GLN A 211 26.78 40.57 21.61
CA GLN A 211 26.61 40.21 23.02
C GLN A 211 26.43 38.69 23.21
N ASN A 212 25.74 38.01 22.29
CA ASN A 212 25.38 36.59 22.42
C ASN A 212 26.30 35.62 21.65
N GLY A 213 27.47 36.09 21.21
CA GLY A 213 28.45 35.28 20.48
C GLY A 213 29.28 34.37 21.39
N VAL A 214 29.53 33.13 20.95
CA VAL A 214 30.41 32.20 21.68
C VAL A 214 31.85 32.73 21.66
N SER A 215 32.38 33.05 22.84
CA SER A 215 33.72 33.61 22.96
C SER A 215 34.81 32.53 22.90
N ASN A 216 35.77 32.70 21.97
CA ASN A 216 37.02 31.92 21.94
C ASN A 216 38.18 32.77 22.47
N ALA A 217 38.22 32.98 23.80
CA ALA A 217 39.26 33.79 24.45
C ALA A 217 40.59 33.04 24.68
N GLY A 218 40.73 31.83 24.15
CA GLY A 218 41.97 31.04 24.22
C GLY A 218 42.26 30.42 25.59
N ARG A 219 43.55 30.13 25.84
CA ARG A 219 44.06 29.52 27.09
C ARG A 219 45.47 29.99 27.39
N VAL A 220 45.83 30.00 28.67
CA VAL A 220 47.16 30.41 29.15
C VAL A 220 47.81 29.28 29.95
N LYS A 221 49.14 29.11 29.82
CA LYS A 221 49.89 28.14 30.62
C LYS A 221 50.22 28.74 31.98
N VAL A 222 49.85 28.04 33.06
CA VAL A 222 50.17 28.41 34.45
C VAL A 222 50.82 27.20 35.13
N GLY A 223 52.13 27.27 35.37
CA GLY A 223 52.90 26.13 35.86
C GLY A 223 52.89 24.95 34.88
N SER A 224 52.37 23.80 35.33
CA SER A 224 52.17 22.60 34.51
C SER A 224 50.79 22.53 33.83
N GLU A 225 49.87 23.44 34.15
CA GLU A 225 48.48 23.41 33.66
C GLU A 225 48.25 24.40 32.51
N TYR A 226 47.25 24.10 31.67
CA TYR A 226 46.68 25.07 30.73
C TYR A 226 45.30 25.47 31.23
N ILE A 227 45.12 26.76 31.56
CA ILE A 227 43.85 27.32 32.02
C ILE A 227 43.14 27.94 30.83
N ARG A 228 41.93 27.46 30.52
CA ARG A 228 41.04 28.05 29.52
C ARG A 228 40.48 29.37 30.02
N ILE A 229 40.50 30.40 29.17
CA ILE A 229 39.85 31.69 29.43
C ILE A 229 38.45 31.61 28.80
N SER A 230 37.41 31.89 29.59
CA SER A 230 36.01 31.86 29.15
C SER A 230 35.27 33.06 29.73
N PRO A 231 35.24 34.20 29.02
CA PRO A 231 34.49 35.39 29.44
C PRO A 231 32.99 35.07 29.54
N THR A 232 32.30 35.71 30.47
CA THR A 232 30.83 35.71 30.56
C THR A 232 30.24 36.82 29.68
N GLY A 233 28.95 36.75 29.37
CA GLY A 233 28.27 37.77 28.55
C GLY A 233 27.05 37.26 27.78
N GLU A 234 26.92 35.94 27.64
CA GLU A 234 25.76 35.26 27.05
C GLU A 234 24.51 35.43 27.92
N PHE A 235 23.34 35.52 27.29
CA PHE A 235 22.06 35.64 28.01
C PHE A 235 21.65 34.30 28.60
N LYS A 236 21.45 34.25 29.92
CA LYS A 236 20.92 33.07 30.62
C LYS A 236 19.40 33.12 30.76
N ASP A 237 18.88 34.30 31.04
CA ASP A 237 17.45 34.54 31.26
C ASP A 237 16.95 35.64 30.33
N ILE A 238 15.68 35.56 29.94
CA ILE A 238 15.00 36.61 29.16
C ILE A 238 15.10 37.98 29.88
N SER A 239 15.14 37.99 31.22
CA SER A 239 15.33 39.20 32.03
C SER A 239 16.65 39.93 31.75
N GLU A 240 17.70 39.21 31.32
CA GLU A 240 18.99 39.83 30.96
C GLU A 240 18.88 40.54 29.60
N LEU A 241 18.11 39.97 28.67
CA LEU A 241 17.78 40.59 27.38
C LEU A 241 16.98 41.89 27.60
N GLU A 242 16.04 41.92 28.55
CA GLU A 242 15.28 43.12 28.91
C GLU A 242 16.15 44.28 29.43
N ASN A 243 17.22 43.95 30.16
CA ASN A 243 18.13 44.95 30.73
C ASN A 243 19.31 45.29 29.80
N LEU A 244 19.32 44.77 28.57
CA LEU A 244 20.31 45.11 27.56
C LEU A 244 20.34 46.61 27.31
N ILE A 245 21.52 47.21 27.34
CA ILE A 245 21.69 48.66 27.17
C ILE A 245 21.82 48.99 25.68
N VAL A 246 20.94 49.86 25.19
CA VAL A 246 20.95 50.40 23.82
C VAL A 246 21.33 51.89 23.90
N GLY A 247 22.30 52.32 23.09
CA GLY A 247 22.67 53.73 23.00
C GLY A 247 21.84 54.48 21.97
N THR A 248 21.33 55.67 22.30
CA THR A 248 20.61 56.53 21.34
C THR A 248 21.62 57.37 20.53
N PRO A 249 21.60 57.32 19.18
CA PRO A 249 22.54 58.08 18.35
C PRO A 249 22.40 59.61 18.47
N ILE A 250 21.21 60.11 18.85
CA ILE A 250 20.89 61.54 18.86
C ILE A 250 21.53 62.27 20.06
N ASP A 251 21.42 61.71 21.27
CA ASP A 251 21.83 62.39 22.51
C ASP A 251 22.94 61.65 23.30
N GLY A 252 23.33 60.45 22.87
CA GLY A 252 24.30 59.60 23.59
C GLY A 252 23.76 58.96 24.88
N ASN A 253 22.46 59.10 25.16
CA ASN A 253 21.79 58.49 26.31
C ASN A 253 21.77 56.96 26.20
N LEU A 254 21.94 56.30 27.35
CA LEU A 254 21.85 54.85 27.49
C LEU A 254 20.46 54.49 28.03
N ILE A 255 19.72 53.71 27.26
CA ILE A 255 18.38 53.21 27.62
C ILE A 255 18.41 51.69 27.73
N ARG A 256 17.49 51.09 28.48
CA ARG A 256 17.35 49.63 28.50
C ARG A 256 16.40 49.18 27.41
N LEU A 257 16.58 47.97 26.90
CA LEU A 257 15.74 47.42 25.84
C LEU A 257 14.26 47.36 26.26
N LYS A 258 13.98 47.03 27.54
CA LYS A 258 12.61 47.05 28.09
C LYS A 258 11.92 48.42 28.09
N ASP A 259 12.68 49.51 28.01
CA ASP A 259 12.11 50.87 27.98
C ASP A 259 11.49 51.16 26.58
N VAL A 260 11.93 50.43 25.55
CA VAL A 260 11.55 50.64 24.15
C VAL A 260 10.84 49.44 23.52
N ALA A 261 11.03 48.24 24.07
CA ALA A 261 10.52 46.98 23.55
C ALA A 261 9.81 46.15 24.63
N THR A 262 8.84 45.36 24.23
CA THR A 262 8.25 44.31 25.06
C THR A 262 8.84 42.97 24.63
N ILE A 263 9.41 42.22 25.55
CA ILE A 263 10.06 40.96 25.25
C ILE A 263 9.20 39.83 25.82
N LYS A 264 8.85 38.85 24.99
CA LYS A 264 8.00 37.72 25.38
C LYS A 264 8.53 36.43 24.76
N ARG A 265 8.30 35.33 25.47
CA ARG A 265 8.39 33.97 24.92
C ARG A 265 7.01 33.61 24.39
N GLU A 266 6.93 33.20 23.13
CA GLU A 266 5.68 32.83 22.47
C GLU A 266 5.93 31.77 21.39
N TYR A 267 4.87 31.13 20.92
CA TYR A 267 4.94 30.22 19.79
C TYR A 267 5.02 30.99 18.46
N VAL A 268 5.62 30.40 17.44
CA VAL A 268 5.68 30.96 16.09
C VAL A 268 4.25 31.14 15.53
N GLU A 269 3.97 32.31 14.95
CA GLU A 269 2.70 32.64 14.30
C GLU A 269 2.91 32.89 12.79
N PRO A 270 2.02 32.39 11.90
CA PRO A 270 0.88 31.51 12.19
C PRO A 270 1.34 30.09 12.53
N LYS A 271 0.50 29.34 13.24
CA LYS A 271 0.76 27.91 13.49
C LYS A 271 0.74 27.15 12.17
N THR A 272 1.52 26.08 12.03
CA THR A 272 1.62 25.36 10.75
C THR A 272 0.87 24.03 10.77
N HIS A 273 0.72 23.43 11.95
CA HIS A 273 0.03 22.17 12.16
C HIS A 273 -0.65 22.17 13.52
N MET A 274 -1.94 21.86 13.57
CA MET A 274 -2.69 21.75 14.82
C MET A 274 -3.41 20.40 14.85
N VAL A 275 -3.43 19.75 16.00
CA VAL A 275 -4.05 18.43 16.17
C VAL A 275 -4.94 18.47 17.40
N ASP A 276 -6.16 17.97 17.25
CA ASP A 276 -7.05 17.68 18.37
C ASP A 276 -7.45 16.19 18.39
N PHE A 277 -7.76 15.70 19.57
CA PHE A 277 -8.29 14.37 19.83
C PHE A 277 -9.51 14.50 20.74
N ASN A 278 -10.67 14.06 20.28
CA ASN A 278 -11.95 14.21 20.97
C ASN A 278 -12.23 15.65 21.46
N GLY A 279 -11.86 16.64 20.66
CA GLY A 279 -12.04 18.07 20.95
C GLY A 279 -11.01 18.67 21.91
N ALA A 280 -10.02 17.89 22.38
CA ALA A 280 -8.92 18.37 23.22
C ALA A 280 -7.63 18.55 22.40
N LYS A 281 -6.89 19.63 22.66
CA LYS A 281 -5.59 19.90 22.02
C LYS A 281 -4.60 18.77 22.32
N SER A 282 -3.96 18.27 21.27
CA SER A 282 -3.21 17.02 21.32
C SER A 282 -1.91 17.08 20.53
N LEU A 283 -1.01 16.16 20.85
CA LEU A 283 0.18 15.83 20.06
C LEU A 283 0.09 14.37 19.60
N LEU A 284 0.37 14.13 18.33
CA LEU A 284 0.44 12.76 17.81
C LEU A 284 1.85 12.22 17.97
N LEU A 285 1.99 11.02 18.52
CA LEU A 285 3.25 10.30 18.61
C LEU A 285 3.18 9.07 17.70
N GLY A 286 3.93 9.12 16.59
CA GLY A 286 4.10 8.00 15.67
C GLY A 286 5.35 7.19 16.01
N VAL A 287 5.22 5.87 16.14
CA VAL A 287 6.32 4.93 16.34
C VAL A 287 6.44 4.02 15.12
N SER A 288 7.60 4.01 14.47
CA SER A 288 7.91 3.10 13.37
C SER A 288 8.77 1.92 13.85
N PHE A 289 8.52 0.75 13.28
CA PHE A 289 9.25 -0.48 13.60
C PHE A 289 10.47 -0.64 12.69
N ALA A 290 11.52 -1.26 13.21
CA ALA A 290 12.68 -1.66 12.40
C ALA A 290 12.31 -2.76 11.39
N SER A 291 13.00 -2.82 10.25
CA SER A 291 12.71 -3.83 9.23
C SER A 291 12.96 -5.27 9.72
N GLY A 292 12.09 -6.21 9.34
CA GLY A 292 12.27 -7.65 9.63
C GLY A 292 11.98 -8.06 11.08
N VAL A 293 11.33 -7.21 11.85
CA VAL A 293 10.92 -7.50 13.22
C VAL A 293 9.52 -8.11 13.31
N ASN A 294 9.22 -8.81 14.40
CA ASN A 294 7.86 -9.27 14.69
C ASN A 294 7.07 -8.12 15.36
N VAL A 295 6.14 -7.54 14.60
CA VAL A 295 5.32 -6.39 15.02
C VAL A 295 4.43 -6.73 16.21
N VAL A 296 3.92 -7.97 16.31
CA VAL A 296 3.09 -8.41 17.45
C VAL A 296 3.91 -8.44 18.74
N LYS A 297 5.13 -8.99 18.67
CA LYS A 297 6.04 -9.06 19.83
C LYS A 297 6.48 -7.67 20.30
N ILE A 298 6.86 -6.80 19.38
CA ILE A 298 7.28 -5.43 19.73
C ILE A 298 6.08 -4.64 20.25
N GLY A 299 4.91 -4.79 19.65
CA GLY A 299 3.67 -4.18 20.14
C GLY A 299 3.41 -4.52 21.60
N ALA A 300 3.55 -5.78 22.00
CA ALA A 300 3.42 -6.19 23.40
C ALA A 300 4.48 -5.55 24.32
N THR A 301 5.75 -5.49 23.87
CA THR A 301 6.82 -4.80 24.62
C THR A 301 6.55 -3.30 24.74
N LEU A 302 6.01 -2.68 23.67
CA LEU A 302 5.67 -1.26 23.64
C LEU A 302 4.49 -0.96 24.56
N GLU A 303 3.46 -1.80 24.56
CA GLU A 303 2.34 -1.69 25.51
C GLU A 303 2.81 -1.82 26.95
N GLN A 304 3.70 -2.79 27.24
CA GLN A 304 4.29 -2.92 28.57
C GLN A 304 5.08 -1.65 28.94
N LYS A 305 5.89 -1.12 28.02
CA LYS A 305 6.66 0.10 28.26
C LYS A 305 5.75 1.31 28.46
N ILE A 306 4.67 1.42 27.69
CA ILE A 306 3.63 2.44 27.86
C ILE A 306 2.99 2.34 29.25
N ALA A 307 2.61 1.14 29.68
CA ALA A 307 2.06 0.91 31.01
C ALA A 307 3.06 1.24 32.14
N GLU A 308 4.36 1.02 31.94
CA GLU A 308 5.41 1.45 32.87
C GLU A 308 5.54 2.98 32.94
N LEU A 309 5.28 3.68 31.84
CA LEU A 309 5.33 5.15 31.76
C LEU A 309 4.10 5.82 32.38
N GLU A 310 3.00 5.09 32.59
CA GLU A 310 1.80 5.62 33.27
C GLU A 310 2.12 6.13 34.68
N TYR A 311 3.09 5.53 35.40
CA TYR A 311 3.48 6.02 36.72
C TYR A 311 4.06 7.44 36.70
N GLN A 312 4.70 7.84 35.60
CA GLN A 312 5.26 9.19 35.41
C GLN A 312 4.31 10.13 34.65
N GLN A 313 3.12 9.65 34.30
CA GLN A 313 2.10 10.44 33.62
C GLN A 313 1.51 11.49 34.58
N PRO A 314 1.59 12.79 34.23
CA PRO A 314 0.94 13.84 34.99
C PRO A 314 -0.58 13.62 35.08
N VAL A 315 -1.17 13.95 36.23
CA VAL A 315 -2.60 13.73 36.50
C VAL A 315 -3.50 14.56 35.58
N GLY A 316 -4.23 13.92 34.68
CA GLY A 316 -5.12 14.59 33.73
C GLY A 316 -4.57 14.68 32.31
N LEU A 317 -3.32 14.28 32.09
CA LEU A 317 -2.86 13.85 30.77
C LEU A 317 -3.37 12.43 30.49
N SER A 318 -3.64 12.12 29.24
CA SER A 318 -4.00 10.79 28.74
C SER A 318 -3.22 10.48 27.46
N MET A 319 -2.94 9.20 27.24
CA MET A 319 -2.27 8.71 26.05
C MET A 319 -3.13 7.60 25.43
N ASP A 320 -3.82 7.92 24.35
CA ASP A 320 -4.80 7.04 23.72
C ASP A 320 -4.32 6.57 22.34
N PRO A 321 -4.45 5.28 21.98
CA PRO A 321 -4.04 4.78 20.68
C PRO A 321 -5.07 5.10 19.58
N ILE A 322 -4.66 5.89 18.59
CA ILE A 322 -5.43 6.12 17.36
C ILE A 322 -5.31 4.92 16.43
N TYR A 323 -4.10 4.37 16.31
CA TYR A 323 -3.83 3.19 15.49
C TYR A 323 -2.74 2.35 16.15
N PHE A 324 -2.98 1.05 16.24
CA PHE A 324 -2.04 0.11 16.85
C PHE A 324 -1.95 -1.16 16.00
N GLN A 325 -1.00 -1.16 15.06
CA GLN A 325 -0.85 -2.18 14.03
C GLN A 325 -0.71 -3.59 14.64
N SER A 326 -0.02 -3.76 15.76
CA SER A 326 0.15 -5.10 16.35
C SER A 326 -1.18 -5.76 16.72
N LYS A 327 -2.19 -4.99 17.19
CA LYS A 327 -3.52 -5.52 17.52
C LYS A 327 -4.30 -5.92 16.27
N GLU A 328 -4.21 -5.10 15.22
CA GLU A 328 -4.88 -5.40 13.95
C GLU A 328 -4.20 -6.57 13.21
N VAL A 329 -2.87 -6.68 13.28
CA VAL A 329 -2.08 -7.83 12.80
C VAL A 329 -2.45 -9.08 13.59
N ASP A 330 -2.44 -9.05 14.93
CA ASP A 330 -2.72 -10.22 15.76
C ASP A 330 -4.14 -10.76 15.50
N ARG A 331 -5.13 -9.86 15.42
CA ARG A 331 -6.51 -10.22 15.06
C ARG A 331 -6.57 -10.81 13.65
N SER A 332 -5.90 -10.18 12.67
CA SER A 332 -5.93 -10.62 11.27
C SER A 332 -5.22 -11.95 11.05
N VAL A 333 -4.04 -12.14 11.62
CA VAL A 333 -3.26 -13.38 11.52
C VAL A 333 -3.96 -14.50 12.29
N SER A 334 -4.51 -14.24 13.48
CA SER A 334 -5.27 -15.25 14.23
C SER A 334 -6.54 -15.68 13.51
N ASN A 335 -7.31 -14.73 12.96
CA ASN A 335 -8.47 -15.03 12.11
C ASN A 335 -8.05 -15.85 10.88
N PHE A 336 -6.93 -15.51 10.26
CA PHE A 336 -6.44 -16.26 9.10
C PHE A 336 -5.96 -17.66 9.46
N LEU A 337 -5.23 -17.83 10.56
CA LEU A 337 -4.82 -19.15 11.06
C LEU A 337 -6.04 -20.00 11.40
N LEU A 338 -7.08 -19.41 11.96
CA LEU A 338 -8.37 -20.07 12.19
C LEU A 338 -8.99 -20.51 10.86
N ASN A 339 -9.05 -19.63 9.84
CA ASN A 339 -9.52 -19.98 8.50
C ASN A 339 -8.69 -21.12 7.87
N LEU A 340 -7.36 -21.13 8.06
CA LEU A 340 -6.49 -22.21 7.58
C LEU A 340 -6.79 -23.54 8.30
N VAL A 341 -6.96 -23.51 9.63
CA VAL A 341 -7.31 -24.70 10.42
C VAL A 341 -8.69 -25.22 10.03
N GLU A 342 -9.66 -24.33 9.83
CA GLU A 342 -10.99 -24.68 9.32
C GLU A 342 -10.91 -25.30 7.93
N ALA A 343 -10.15 -24.70 7.01
CA ALA A 343 -9.95 -25.24 5.66
C ALA A 343 -9.31 -26.64 5.70
N VAL A 344 -8.25 -26.83 6.50
CA VAL A 344 -7.61 -28.14 6.73
C VAL A 344 -8.62 -29.14 7.31
N GLY A 345 -9.39 -28.72 8.32
CA GLY A 345 -10.42 -29.54 8.96
C GLY A 345 -11.53 -29.96 7.99
N ILE A 346 -12.02 -29.04 7.16
CA ILE A 346 -13.02 -29.30 6.11
C ILE A 346 -12.45 -30.28 5.08
N VAL A 347 -11.22 -30.07 4.61
CA VAL A 347 -10.59 -30.99 3.64
C VAL A 347 -10.46 -32.40 4.22
N ILE A 348 -9.99 -32.54 5.47
CA ILE A 348 -9.90 -33.84 6.14
C ILE A 348 -11.29 -34.47 6.29
N LEU A 349 -12.30 -33.70 6.70
CA LEU A 349 -13.68 -34.17 6.84
C LEU A 349 -14.22 -34.72 5.51
N VAL A 350 -14.03 -33.98 4.41
CA VAL A 350 -14.43 -34.40 3.06
C VAL A 350 -13.73 -35.69 2.67
N LEU A 351 -12.42 -35.81 2.90
CA LEU A 351 -11.67 -37.03 2.62
C LEU A 351 -12.17 -38.23 3.43
N LEU A 352 -12.54 -38.03 4.70
CA LEU A 352 -13.12 -39.08 5.55
C LEU A 352 -14.48 -39.57 5.03
N VAL A 353 -15.32 -38.65 4.55
CA VAL A 353 -16.65 -38.95 4.01
C VAL A 353 -16.56 -39.70 2.68
N PHE A 354 -15.70 -39.26 1.75
CA PHE A 354 -15.64 -39.83 0.40
C PHE A 354 -14.72 -41.04 0.24
N MET A 355 -13.61 -41.12 0.98
CA MET A 355 -12.63 -42.22 0.86
C MET A 355 -12.66 -43.21 2.06
N GLY A 356 -13.48 -42.93 3.06
CA GLY A 356 -13.57 -43.72 4.29
C GLY A 356 -12.50 -43.38 5.32
N ILE A 357 -12.73 -43.80 6.57
CA ILE A 357 -11.95 -43.36 7.74
C ILE A 357 -10.45 -43.64 7.61
N ARG A 358 -10.05 -44.83 7.12
CA ARG A 358 -8.62 -45.21 7.04
C ARG A 358 -7.86 -44.39 6.00
N SER A 359 -8.40 -44.28 4.79
CA SER A 359 -7.78 -43.53 3.70
C SER A 359 -7.79 -42.03 3.99
N GLY A 360 -8.88 -41.51 4.55
CA GLY A 360 -9.01 -40.10 4.92
C GLY A 360 -8.02 -39.67 6.02
N ILE A 361 -7.88 -40.46 7.11
CA ILE A 361 -6.88 -40.17 8.16
C ILE A 361 -5.46 -40.21 7.60
N LEU A 362 -5.13 -41.21 6.77
CA LEU A 362 -3.82 -41.33 6.15
C LEU A 362 -3.46 -40.08 5.34
N ILE A 363 -4.36 -39.66 4.45
CA ILE A 363 -4.13 -38.48 3.60
C ILE A 363 -4.08 -37.21 4.45
N GLY A 364 -4.93 -37.11 5.49
CA GLY A 364 -4.90 -36.01 6.45
C GLY A 364 -3.58 -35.87 7.21
N ILE A 365 -2.96 -36.99 7.62
CA ILE A 365 -1.63 -36.99 8.25
C ILE A 365 -0.56 -36.51 7.25
N VAL A 366 -0.60 -36.99 6.01
CA VAL A 366 0.36 -36.56 4.97
C VAL A 366 0.21 -35.07 4.66
N LEU A 367 -1.03 -34.59 4.60
CA LEU A 367 -1.34 -33.17 4.43
C LEU A 367 -0.73 -32.33 5.56
N LEU A 368 -0.99 -32.70 6.82
CA LEU A 368 -0.45 -32.02 7.99
C LEU A 368 1.08 -31.99 7.99
N LEU A 369 1.74 -33.12 7.73
CA LEU A 369 3.20 -33.21 7.67
C LEU A 369 3.79 -32.34 6.55
N THR A 370 3.07 -32.21 5.43
CA THR A 370 3.52 -31.37 4.30
C THR A 370 3.38 -29.88 4.63
N ILE A 371 2.30 -29.47 5.31
CA ILE A 371 2.16 -28.09 5.79
C ILE A 371 3.27 -27.76 6.81
N LEU A 372 3.49 -28.63 7.80
CA LEU A 372 4.56 -28.46 8.79
C LEU A 372 5.95 -28.41 8.14
N GLY A 373 6.21 -29.26 7.16
CA GLY A 373 7.46 -29.20 6.40
C GLY A 373 7.62 -27.94 5.56
N THR A 374 6.51 -27.33 5.11
CA THR A 374 6.53 -26.04 4.41
C THR A 374 7.02 -24.94 5.36
N PHE A 375 6.57 -24.93 6.62
CA PHE A 375 7.02 -23.97 7.64
C PHE A 375 8.53 -24.03 7.89
N ILE A 376 9.14 -25.23 7.88
CA ILE A 376 10.60 -25.39 8.04
C ILE A 376 11.35 -24.61 6.95
N VAL A 377 10.91 -24.76 5.70
CA VAL A 377 11.56 -24.12 4.56
C VAL A 377 11.28 -22.61 4.56
N MET A 378 10.06 -22.20 4.95
CA MET A 378 9.72 -20.78 5.12
C MET A 378 10.63 -20.10 6.17
N ASP A 379 10.87 -20.73 7.31
CA ASP A 379 11.74 -20.16 8.35
C ASP A 379 13.19 -20.05 7.88
N TYR A 380 13.68 -21.04 7.12
CA TYR A 380 15.02 -21.00 6.53
C TYR A 380 15.19 -19.83 5.55
N PHE A 381 14.20 -19.59 4.68
CA PHE A 381 14.21 -18.49 3.71
C PHE A 381 13.67 -17.17 4.28
N LYS A 382 13.32 -17.12 5.57
CA LYS A 382 12.76 -15.94 6.25
C LYS A 382 11.50 -15.38 5.57
N ILE A 383 10.62 -16.28 5.11
CA ILE A 383 9.31 -15.94 4.59
C ILE A 383 8.32 -15.88 5.77
N ASN A 384 7.88 -14.68 6.12
CA ASN A 384 6.96 -14.44 7.25
C ASN A 384 5.55 -15.01 7.00
N LEU A 385 4.83 -15.28 8.09
CA LEU A 385 3.40 -15.57 8.08
C LEU A 385 2.63 -14.25 7.95
N GLN A 386 1.96 -14.08 6.82
CA GLN A 386 1.11 -12.94 6.50
C GLN A 386 0.01 -13.38 5.54
N ARG A 387 -0.98 -12.51 5.26
CA ARG A 387 -2.19 -12.88 4.49
C ARG A 387 -1.89 -13.57 3.16
N ILE A 388 -0.98 -13.03 2.35
CA ILE A 388 -0.56 -13.56 1.03
C ILE A 388 0.18 -14.90 1.13
N SER A 389 1.08 -15.09 2.10
CA SER A 389 1.82 -16.36 2.28
C SER A 389 0.91 -17.45 2.81
N LEU A 390 0.04 -17.13 3.77
CA LEU A 390 -0.97 -18.06 4.28
C LEU A 390 -2.05 -18.35 3.22
N GLY A 391 -2.45 -17.36 2.42
CA GLY A 391 -3.32 -17.55 1.25
C GLY A 391 -2.70 -18.51 0.24
N GLY A 392 -1.40 -18.42 0.00
CA GLY A 392 -0.64 -19.40 -0.77
C GLY A 392 -0.76 -20.82 -0.24
N LEU A 393 -0.73 -21.02 1.09
CA LEU A 393 -0.96 -22.34 1.72
C LEU A 393 -2.39 -22.85 1.51
N ILE A 394 -3.40 -21.99 1.63
CA ILE A 394 -4.81 -22.39 1.43
C ILE A 394 -5.05 -22.77 -0.04
N ILE A 395 -4.50 -22.00 -0.98
CA ILE A 395 -4.54 -22.35 -2.41
C ILE A 395 -3.83 -23.68 -2.66
N ALA A 396 -2.67 -23.88 -2.02
CA ALA A 396 -1.96 -25.14 -2.11
C ALA A 396 -2.80 -26.29 -1.55
N LEU A 397 -3.58 -26.10 -0.50
CA LEU A 397 -4.28 -27.16 0.25
C LEU A 397 -5.04 -28.13 -0.63
N GLY A 398 -5.87 -27.62 -1.54
CA GLY A 398 -6.62 -28.44 -2.49
C GLY A 398 -5.70 -29.25 -3.41
N MET A 399 -4.60 -28.64 -3.84
CA MET A 399 -3.61 -29.24 -4.74
C MET A 399 -2.60 -30.16 -4.02
N LEU A 400 -2.38 -29.98 -2.71
CA LEU A 400 -1.43 -30.70 -1.87
C LEU A 400 -1.88 -32.15 -1.63
N VAL A 401 -3.18 -32.35 -1.44
CA VAL A 401 -3.75 -33.69 -1.25
C VAL A 401 -3.83 -34.50 -2.53
N ASP A 402 -3.90 -33.87 -3.70
CA ASP A 402 -4.05 -34.58 -4.99
C ASP A 402 -2.99 -35.66 -5.23
N ASN A 403 -1.72 -35.34 -4.99
CA ASN A 403 -0.62 -36.28 -5.20
C ASN A 403 -0.77 -37.50 -4.26
N ALA A 404 -1.15 -37.26 -3.01
CA ALA A 404 -1.40 -38.32 -2.03
C ALA A 404 -2.66 -39.13 -2.37
N ILE A 405 -3.73 -38.49 -2.85
CA ILE A 405 -4.98 -39.15 -3.29
C ILE A 405 -4.67 -40.10 -4.46
N VAL A 406 -3.95 -39.65 -5.49
CA VAL A 406 -3.62 -40.48 -6.67
C VAL A 406 -2.80 -41.70 -6.27
N VAL A 407 -1.79 -41.54 -5.40
CA VAL A 407 -0.97 -42.66 -4.93
C VAL A 407 -1.76 -43.60 -4.03
N THR A 408 -2.55 -43.08 -3.08
CA THR A 408 -3.33 -43.89 -2.13
C THR A 408 -4.41 -44.70 -2.83
N GLU A 409 -5.17 -44.09 -3.74
CA GLU A 409 -6.20 -44.78 -4.54
C GLU A 409 -5.57 -45.82 -5.47
N GLY A 410 -4.44 -45.48 -6.11
CA GLY A 410 -3.70 -46.44 -6.95
C GLY A 410 -3.28 -47.68 -6.17
N VAL A 411 -2.79 -47.51 -4.94
CA VAL A 411 -2.42 -48.64 -4.06
C VAL A 411 -3.65 -49.44 -3.66
N LEU A 412 -4.74 -48.78 -3.30
CA LEU A 412 -6.00 -49.44 -2.92
C LEU A 412 -6.55 -50.30 -4.06
N ILE A 413 -6.57 -49.78 -5.29
CA ILE A 413 -7.00 -50.52 -6.49
C ILE A 413 -6.04 -51.69 -6.77
N GLY A 414 -4.73 -51.48 -6.61
CA GLY A 414 -3.73 -52.56 -6.75
C GLY A 414 -3.98 -53.71 -5.77
N LEU A 415 -4.32 -53.39 -4.52
CA LEU A 415 -4.69 -54.38 -3.50
C LEU A 415 -6.00 -55.12 -3.87
N GLN A 416 -7.01 -54.40 -4.37
CA GLN A 416 -8.27 -55.00 -4.85
C GLN A 416 -8.04 -55.95 -6.04
N ARG A 417 -7.02 -55.70 -6.87
CA ARG A 417 -6.59 -56.56 -7.97
C ARG A 417 -5.69 -57.73 -7.54
N GLY A 418 -5.49 -57.93 -6.23
CA GLY A 418 -4.74 -59.06 -5.67
C GLY A 418 -3.22 -58.86 -5.57
N MET A 419 -2.70 -57.64 -5.77
CA MET A 419 -1.27 -57.35 -5.56
C MET A 419 -0.94 -57.26 -4.06
N THR A 420 0.29 -57.60 -3.66
CA THR A 420 0.78 -57.31 -2.30
C THR A 420 0.99 -55.80 -2.09
N LYS A 421 0.95 -55.30 -0.85
CA LYS A 421 1.15 -53.87 -0.53
C LYS A 421 2.40 -53.26 -1.17
N VAL A 422 3.54 -53.94 -1.04
CA VAL A 422 4.83 -53.46 -1.57
C VAL A 422 4.81 -53.45 -3.10
N GLN A 423 4.22 -54.46 -3.74
CA GLN A 423 4.11 -54.53 -5.20
C GLN A 423 3.16 -53.44 -5.74
N ALA A 424 1.99 -53.26 -5.11
CA ALA A 424 1.03 -52.23 -5.46
C ALA A 424 1.65 -50.83 -5.33
N ALA A 425 2.28 -50.53 -4.19
CA ALA A 425 2.95 -49.25 -3.96
C ALA A 425 4.11 -48.98 -4.93
N SER A 426 4.94 -49.99 -5.19
CA SER A 426 6.04 -49.89 -6.16
C SER A 426 5.55 -49.61 -7.57
N ALA A 427 4.51 -50.32 -8.02
CA ALA A 427 3.93 -50.16 -9.35
C ALA A 427 3.35 -48.75 -9.53
N VAL A 428 2.53 -48.30 -8.57
CA VAL A 428 1.86 -46.99 -8.62
C VAL A 428 2.87 -45.85 -8.60
N VAL A 429 3.89 -45.90 -7.73
CA VAL A 429 4.91 -44.83 -7.67
C VAL A 429 5.78 -44.81 -8.92
N LYS A 430 6.16 -45.97 -9.48
CA LYS A 430 6.93 -46.03 -10.74
C LYS A 430 6.17 -45.41 -11.90
N GLN A 431 4.85 -45.65 -11.96
CA GLN A 431 3.97 -45.12 -13.00
C GLN A 431 3.75 -43.61 -12.83
N THR A 432 3.45 -43.15 -11.61
CA THR A 432 2.93 -41.79 -11.39
C THR A 432 3.98 -40.73 -11.09
N LYS A 433 5.22 -41.10 -10.70
CA LYS A 433 6.24 -40.12 -10.26
C LYS A 433 6.54 -38.98 -11.25
N TRP A 434 6.63 -39.28 -12.55
CA TRP A 434 6.96 -38.29 -13.59
C TRP A 434 5.75 -37.48 -14.03
N PRO A 435 4.58 -38.09 -14.31
CA PRO A 435 3.34 -37.34 -14.55
C PRO A 435 2.98 -36.39 -13.41
N LEU A 436 3.08 -36.84 -12.15
CA LEU A 436 2.79 -36.00 -10.99
C LEU A 436 3.80 -34.86 -10.82
N LEU A 437 5.10 -35.10 -11.08
CA LEU A 437 6.10 -34.04 -11.03
C LEU A 437 5.83 -32.99 -12.12
N GLY A 438 5.60 -33.43 -13.36
CA GLY A 438 5.29 -32.53 -14.48
C GLY A 438 4.05 -31.69 -14.20
N ALA A 439 2.99 -32.31 -13.68
CA ALA A 439 1.77 -31.61 -13.31
C ALA A 439 1.97 -30.62 -12.14
N THR A 440 2.82 -30.97 -11.16
CA THR A 440 3.21 -30.10 -10.05
C THR A 440 4.02 -28.89 -10.53
N VAL A 441 5.00 -29.09 -11.42
CA VAL A 441 5.81 -27.99 -11.99
C VAL A 441 4.94 -27.07 -12.85
N ILE A 442 3.98 -27.60 -13.60
CA ILE A 442 3.04 -26.79 -14.39
C ILE A 442 2.15 -25.95 -13.49
N ALA A 443 1.62 -26.55 -12.42
CA ALA A 443 0.86 -25.84 -11.39
C ALA A 443 1.65 -24.67 -10.80
N VAL A 444 2.92 -24.88 -10.44
CA VAL A 444 3.81 -23.82 -9.94
C VAL A 444 4.11 -22.77 -11.01
N THR A 445 4.40 -23.20 -12.25
CA THR A 445 4.71 -22.31 -13.38
C THR A 445 3.54 -21.38 -13.71
N ALA A 446 2.30 -21.78 -13.44
CA ALA A 446 1.13 -20.91 -13.63
C ALA A 446 1.20 -19.62 -12.78
N PHE A 447 1.92 -19.64 -11.65
CA PHE A 447 2.11 -18.49 -10.77
C PHE A 447 3.47 -17.79 -10.93
N ALA A 448 4.43 -18.44 -11.60
CA ALA A 448 5.78 -17.92 -11.76
C ALA A 448 5.86 -16.55 -12.44
N PRO A 449 5.08 -16.24 -13.50
CA PRO A 449 5.13 -14.93 -14.16
C PRO A 449 4.86 -13.75 -13.25
N ILE A 450 3.99 -13.92 -12.26
CA ILE A 450 3.62 -12.86 -11.34
C ILE A 450 4.56 -12.84 -10.14
N GLY A 451 4.83 -14.00 -9.52
CA GLY A 451 5.68 -14.08 -8.35
C GLY A 451 7.15 -13.75 -8.61
N LEU A 452 7.62 -13.91 -9.85
CA LEU A 452 8.98 -13.56 -10.28
C LEU A 452 9.05 -12.21 -11.02
N SER A 453 7.93 -11.47 -11.06
CA SER A 453 7.93 -10.16 -11.71
C SER A 453 8.89 -9.20 -11.01
N PRO A 454 9.69 -8.42 -11.76
CA PRO A 454 10.55 -7.40 -11.17
C PRO A 454 9.77 -6.21 -10.59
N ASP A 455 8.46 -6.11 -10.77
CA ASP A 455 7.69 -4.92 -10.35
C ASP A 455 7.21 -5.00 -8.89
N ALA A 456 6.62 -3.91 -8.37
CA ALA A 456 6.08 -3.84 -7.00
C ALA A 456 5.02 -4.93 -6.72
N VAL A 457 4.21 -5.27 -7.73
CA VAL A 457 3.23 -6.37 -7.66
C VAL A 457 3.92 -7.72 -7.41
N GLY A 458 5.11 -7.93 -7.98
CA GLY A 458 5.92 -9.13 -7.76
C GLY A 458 6.52 -9.21 -6.36
N GLU A 459 6.93 -8.07 -5.76
CA GLU A 459 7.34 -8.04 -4.34
C GLU A 459 6.18 -8.43 -3.42
N PHE A 460 4.98 -7.89 -3.69
CA PHE A 460 3.79 -8.17 -2.90
C PHE A 460 3.35 -9.64 -3.01
N VAL A 461 3.19 -10.18 -4.23
CA VAL A 461 2.68 -11.55 -4.44
C VAL A 461 3.80 -12.61 -4.42
N GLY A 462 5.06 -12.23 -4.40
CA GLY A 462 6.20 -13.16 -4.47
C GLY A 462 6.15 -14.23 -3.38
N SER A 463 5.74 -13.85 -2.16
CA SER A 463 5.57 -14.77 -1.04
C SER A 463 4.58 -15.91 -1.33
N LEU A 464 3.45 -15.63 -2.02
CA LEU A 464 2.48 -16.64 -2.45
C LEU A 464 3.09 -17.63 -3.43
N PHE A 465 3.89 -17.16 -4.40
CA PHE A 465 4.57 -18.03 -5.34
C PHE A 465 5.58 -18.95 -4.65
N TYR A 466 6.43 -18.41 -3.76
CA TYR A 466 7.41 -19.23 -3.05
C TYR A 466 6.76 -20.26 -2.15
N VAL A 467 5.70 -19.90 -1.44
CA VAL A 467 4.95 -20.85 -0.61
C VAL A 467 4.31 -21.95 -1.45
N LEU A 468 3.69 -21.62 -2.59
CA LEU A 468 3.14 -22.61 -3.52
C LEU A 468 4.24 -23.53 -4.07
N LEU A 469 5.37 -22.97 -4.53
CA LEU A 469 6.52 -23.72 -5.01
C LEU A 469 7.02 -24.72 -3.96
N ILE A 470 7.25 -24.25 -2.73
CA ILE A 470 7.76 -25.07 -1.63
C ILE A 470 6.76 -26.16 -1.27
N SER A 471 5.51 -25.78 -1.01
CA SER A 471 4.48 -26.70 -0.52
C SER A 471 4.13 -27.77 -1.56
N LEU A 472 3.93 -27.40 -2.82
CA LEU A 472 3.58 -28.35 -3.88
C LEU A 472 4.73 -29.31 -4.21
N LEU A 473 5.97 -28.82 -4.28
CA LEU A 473 7.14 -29.70 -4.44
C LEU A 473 7.30 -30.65 -3.25
N LEU A 474 7.08 -30.15 -2.03
CA LEU A 474 7.14 -30.99 -0.84
C LEU A 474 6.01 -32.03 -0.82
N SER A 475 4.79 -31.69 -1.27
CA SER A 475 3.69 -32.65 -1.45
C SER A 475 4.06 -33.76 -2.43
N TRP A 476 4.72 -33.44 -3.53
CA TRP A 476 5.19 -34.47 -4.46
C TRP A 476 6.22 -35.41 -3.79
N ILE A 477 7.16 -34.85 -3.01
CA ILE A 477 8.15 -35.64 -2.25
C ILE A 477 7.44 -36.55 -1.24
N THR A 478 6.53 -36.02 -0.42
CA THR A 478 5.80 -36.80 0.60
C THR A 478 4.85 -37.83 -0.03
N ALA A 479 4.29 -37.55 -1.21
CA ALA A 479 3.46 -38.49 -1.98
C ALA A 479 4.22 -39.72 -2.50
N ILE A 480 5.48 -39.58 -2.93
CA ILE A 480 6.25 -40.73 -3.43
C ILE A 480 7.08 -41.45 -2.35
N THR A 481 7.21 -40.85 -1.16
CA THR A 481 8.01 -41.38 -0.03
C THR A 481 7.14 -41.84 1.15
N LEU A 482 6.54 -40.91 1.88
CA LEU A 482 5.79 -41.18 3.10
C LEU A 482 4.41 -41.80 2.85
N THR A 483 3.74 -41.44 1.75
CA THR A 483 2.40 -41.97 1.44
C THR A 483 2.42 -43.50 1.25
N PRO A 484 3.31 -44.10 0.43
CA PRO A 484 3.49 -45.56 0.36
C PRO A 484 3.75 -46.22 1.72
N PHE A 485 4.54 -45.58 2.58
CA PHE A 485 4.85 -46.07 3.91
C PHE A 485 3.61 -46.07 4.82
N PHE A 486 2.81 -45.00 4.81
CA PHE A 486 1.55 -44.97 5.56
C PHE A 486 0.52 -45.94 4.97
N CYS A 487 0.48 -46.16 3.64
CA CYS A 487 -0.38 -47.16 3.02
C CYS A 487 -0.07 -48.57 3.54
N ASP A 488 1.22 -48.92 3.67
CA ASP A 488 1.64 -50.21 4.24
C ASP A 488 1.15 -50.40 5.68
N LEU A 489 1.17 -49.32 6.47
CA LEU A 489 0.81 -49.32 7.89
C LEU A 489 -0.72 -49.34 8.14
N PHE A 490 -1.50 -48.61 7.33
CA PHE A 490 -2.95 -48.46 7.52
C PHE A 490 -3.81 -49.48 6.77
N PHE A 491 -3.36 -49.96 5.60
CA PHE A 491 -4.10 -50.98 4.85
C PHE A 491 -3.80 -52.38 5.39
N LYS A 492 -4.77 -53.29 5.31
CA LYS A 492 -4.57 -54.71 5.65
C LYS A 492 -4.27 -55.47 4.36
N ASP A 493 -3.48 -56.53 4.43
CA ASP A 493 -3.34 -57.46 3.30
C ASP A 493 -4.68 -58.18 3.13
N SER A 494 -5.52 -57.72 2.20
CA SER A 494 -6.64 -58.52 1.72
C SER A 494 -6.11 -59.41 0.60
N ILE A 495 -5.52 -60.55 0.97
CA ILE A 495 -5.51 -61.69 0.06
C ILE A 495 -6.99 -62.02 -0.14
N ALA A 496 -7.46 -61.96 -1.38
CA ALA A 496 -8.78 -62.47 -1.73
C ALA A 496 -8.94 -63.85 -1.08
N LYS A 497 -9.93 -64.00 -0.20
CA LYS A 497 -10.33 -65.32 0.27
C LYS A 497 -10.75 -66.08 -1.00
N ALA A 498 -9.91 -67.00 -1.45
CA ALA A 498 -10.38 -68.11 -2.26
C ALA A 498 -11.40 -68.84 -1.38
N ASN A 499 -12.68 -68.70 -1.69
CA ASN A 499 -13.65 -69.68 -1.23
C ASN A 499 -13.34 -71.00 -1.94
N ASP A 500 -13.53 -72.11 -1.23
CA ASP A 500 -13.12 -73.47 -1.58
C ASP A 500 -13.97 -74.11 -2.70
N ASP A 501 -14.68 -73.31 -3.49
CA ASP A 501 -15.48 -73.77 -4.63
C ASP A 501 -15.15 -72.86 -5.83
N GLY A 502 -14.62 -73.45 -6.90
CA GLY A 502 -13.99 -72.80 -8.05
C GLY A 502 -14.90 -71.96 -8.96
N GLU A 503 -15.66 -71.03 -8.40
CA GLU A 503 -16.28 -69.93 -9.13
C GLU A 503 -15.51 -68.63 -8.85
N VAL A 504 -15.03 -68.01 -9.94
CA VAL A 504 -14.44 -66.67 -9.90
C VAL A 504 -15.54 -65.72 -9.45
N ALA A 505 -15.48 -65.25 -8.21
CA ALA A 505 -16.37 -64.20 -7.72
C ALA A 505 -16.35 -63.05 -8.72
N GLU A 506 -17.51 -62.74 -9.32
CA GLU A 506 -17.68 -61.59 -10.20
C GLU A 506 -17.12 -60.36 -9.50
N LEU A 507 -16.04 -59.81 -10.06
CA LEU A 507 -15.47 -58.54 -9.63
C LEU A 507 -16.59 -57.49 -9.69
N GLU A 508 -17.12 -57.08 -8.54
CA GLU A 508 -18.07 -55.97 -8.46
C GLU A 508 -17.40 -54.74 -9.08
N ASP A 509 -17.83 -54.35 -10.29
CA ASP A 509 -17.35 -53.15 -10.98
C ASP A 509 -17.48 -51.94 -10.04
N PRO A 510 -16.36 -51.33 -9.61
CA PRO A 510 -16.34 -50.20 -8.67
C PRO A 510 -17.08 -48.95 -9.17
N TYR A 511 -17.52 -48.93 -10.45
CA TYR A 511 -18.16 -47.81 -11.14
C TYR A 511 -19.64 -48.06 -11.51
N LYS A 512 -20.36 -48.89 -10.74
CA LYS A 512 -21.80 -49.21 -10.94
C LYS A 512 -22.81 -48.22 -10.33
N GLY A 513 -22.37 -47.16 -9.64
CA GLY A 513 -23.28 -46.20 -8.97
C GLY A 513 -24.06 -45.28 -9.93
N PHE A 514 -25.23 -44.78 -9.49
CA PHE A 514 -26.15 -43.94 -10.30
C PHE A 514 -25.46 -42.73 -10.98
N ILE A 515 -24.54 -42.06 -10.27
CA ILE A 515 -23.75 -40.94 -10.80
C ILE A 515 -22.87 -41.39 -11.97
N PHE A 516 -22.24 -42.56 -11.87
CA PHE A 516 -21.41 -43.12 -12.93
C PHE A 516 -22.23 -43.59 -14.12
N THR A 517 -23.43 -44.14 -13.90
CA THR A 517 -24.35 -44.53 -14.99
C THR A 517 -24.82 -43.31 -15.78
N GLY A 518 -25.18 -42.21 -15.10
CA GLY A 518 -25.54 -40.94 -15.73
C GLY A 518 -24.37 -40.33 -16.51
N TYR A 519 -23.17 -40.32 -15.93
CA TYR A 519 -21.96 -39.85 -16.60
C TYR A 519 -21.59 -40.69 -17.83
N LYS A 520 -21.61 -42.03 -17.72
CA LYS A 520 -21.36 -42.96 -18.85
C LYS A 520 -22.30 -42.67 -20.02
N TRP A 521 -23.59 -42.44 -19.74
CA TRP A 521 -24.58 -42.07 -20.76
C TRP A 521 -24.28 -40.70 -21.40
N LEU A 522 -23.97 -39.69 -20.59
CA LEU A 522 -23.66 -38.34 -21.06
C LEU A 522 -22.40 -38.34 -21.93
N LEU A 523 -21.36 -39.05 -21.50
CA LEU A 523 -20.07 -39.16 -22.19
C LEU A 523 -20.22 -39.86 -23.55
N ASP A 524 -20.95 -40.99 -23.62
CA ASP A 524 -21.22 -41.70 -24.88
C ASP A 524 -21.95 -40.78 -25.88
N LYS A 525 -22.97 -40.05 -25.43
CA LYS A 525 -23.70 -39.06 -26.25
C LYS A 525 -22.80 -37.91 -26.71
N ALA A 526 -21.99 -37.37 -25.81
CA ALA A 526 -21.07 -36.27 -26.11
C ALA A 526 -20.01 -36.67 -27.13
N MET A 527 -19.47 -37.90 -27.04
CA MET A 527 -18.50 -38.44 -27.99
C MET A 527 -19.15 -38.81 -29.33
N ARG A 528 -20.40 -39.31 -29.32
CA ARG A 528 -21.18 -39.60 -30.55
C ARG A 528 -21.47 -38.33 -31.35
N PHE A 529 -21.93 -37.27 -30.68
CA PHE A 529 -22.29 -35.98 -31.29
C PHE A 529 -21.20 -34.92 -31.11
N ARG A 530 -19.93 -35.32 -31.21
CA ARG A 530 -18.74 -34.48 -30.95
C ARG A 530 -18.77 -33.06 -31.52
N TRP A 531 -19.26 -32.85 -32.75
CA TRP A 531 -19.36 -31.50 -33.34
C TRP A 531 -20.42 -30.62 -32.68
N ILE A 532 -21.55 -31.19 -32.27
CA ILE A 532 -22.61 -30.47 -31.53
C ILE A 532 -22.08 -30.10 -30.14
N THR A 533 -21.38 -31.04 -29.48
CA THR A 533 -20.74 -30.78 -28.18
C THR A 533 -19.74 -29.63 -28.27
N VAL A 534 -18.87 -29.62 -29.28
CA VAL A 534 -17.91 -28.50 -29.49
C VAL A 534 -18.63 -27.19 -29.78
N LEU A 535 -19.66 -27.17 -30.63
CA LEU A 535 -20.45 -25.95 -30.89
C LEU A 535 -21.12 -25.41 -29.62
N LEU A 536 -21.66 -26.29 -28.77
CA LEU A 536 -22.25 -25.90 -27.49
C LEU A 536 -21.20 -25.30 -26.55
N LEU A 537 -20.03 -25.94 -26.43
CA LEU A 537 -18.91 -25.43 -25.63
C LEU A 537 -18.45 -24.04 -26.10
N VAL A 538 -18.30 -23.84 -27.41
CA VAL A 538 -17.94 -22.54 -28.00
C VAL A 538 -19.05 -21.52 -27.78
N GLY A 539 -20.31 -21.90 -27.93
CA GLY A 539 -21.46 -21.02 -27.66
C GLY A 539 -21.52 -20.55 -26.20
N CYS A 540 -21.30 -21.45 -25.25
CA CYS A 540 -21.19 -21.11 -23.83
C CYS A 540 -20.00 -20.19 -23.56
N LEU A 541 -18.85 -20.44 -24.19
CA LEU A 541 -17.66 -19.59 -24.05
C LEU A 541 -17.89 -18.16 -24.57
N VAL A 542 -18.51 -18.01 -25.75
CA VAL A 542 -18.85 -16.70 -26.32
C VAL A 542 -19.88 -15.98 -25.45
N THR A 543 -20.90 -16.70 -24.97
CA THR A 543 -21.92 -16.14 -24.06
C THR A 543 -21.30 -15.69 -22.74
N SER A 544 -20.35 -16.46 -22.20
CA SER A 544 -19.58 -16.12 -21.02
C SER A 544 -18.71 -14.87 -21.22
N GLY A 545 -18.02 -14.77 -22.37
CA GLY A 545 -17.23 -13.58 -22.71
C GLY A 545 -18.10 -12.33 -22.85
N TRP A 546 -19.30 -12.46 -23.41
CA TRP A 546 -20.28 -11.37 -23.44
C TRP A 546 -20.83 -11.04 -22.04
N ALA A 547 -21.12 -12.03 -21.21
CA ALA A 547 -21.60 -11.83 -19.85
C ALA A 547 -20.53 -11.15 -18.96
N PHE A 548 -19.24 -11.36 -19.26
CA PHE A 548 -18.13 -10.77 -18.51
C PHE A 548 -18.13 -9.23 -18.52
N GLN A 549 -18.74 -8.58 -19.51
CA GLN A 549 -18.84 -7.12 -19.55
C GLN A 549 -19.68 -6.52 -18.42
N PHE A 550 -20.55 -7.33 -17.79
CA PHE A 550 -21.39 -6.92 -16.67
C PHE A 550 -20.72 -7.18 -15.31
N VAL A 551 -19.54 -7.80 -15.30
CA VAL A 551 -18.77 -8.04 -14.06
C VAL A 551 -18.13 -6.72 -13.63
N LYS A 552 -18.40 -6.32 -12.38
CA LYS A 552 -17.78 -5.15 -11.76
C LYS A 552 -16.26 -5.32 -11.76
N GLN A 553 -15.53 -4.26 -12.10
CA GLN A 553 -14.07 -4.23 -12.02
C GLN A 553 -13.69 -3.39 -10.80
N ALA A 554 -12.93 -3.95 -9.87
CA ALA A 554 -12.43 -3.24 -8.71
C ALA A 554 -11.08 -3.84 -8.31
N PHE A 555 -10.00 -3.06 -8.36
CA PHE A 555 -8.65 -3.59 -8.19
C PHE A 555 -8.40 -4.08 -6.74
N PHE A 556 -8.83 -3.30 -5.75
CA PHE A 556 -8.76 -3.63 -4.32
C PHE A 556 -10.09 -3.42 -3.58
N PRO A 557 -10.42 -4.27 -2.58
CA PRO A 557 -11.58 -4.11 -1.72
C PRO A 557 -11.35 -3.06 -0.60
N PRO A 558 -12.43 -2.55 0.03
CA PRO A 558 -12.32 -1.70 1.20
C PRO A 558 -11.76 -2.48 2.40
N SER A 559 -11.10 -1.76 3.32
CA SER A 559 -10.56 -2.32 4.57
C SER A 559 -11.66 -2.75 5.53
N THR A 560 -11.35 -3.72 6.38
CA THR A 560 -12.19 -4.17 7.50
C THR A 560 -11.97 -3.37 8.78
N THR A 561 -10.96 -2.48 8.82
CA THR A 561 -10.72 -1.55 9.93
C THR A 561 -11.92 -0.62 10.11
N PRO A 562 -12.46 -0.44 11.33
CA PRO A 562 -13.64 0.38 11.58
C PRO A 562 -13.28 1.88 11.60
N MET A 563 -12.69 2.37 10.52
CA MET A 563 -12.19 3.74 10.38
C MET A 563 -12.50 4.28 8.99
N PHE A 564 -12.66 5.59 8.88
CA PHE A 564 -12.72 6.31 7.61
C PHE A 564 -12.12 7.72 7.75
N TYR A 565 -11.83 8.36 6.63
CA TYR A 565 -11.32 9.72 6.57
C TYR A 565 -12.40 10.68 6.08
N MET A 566 -12.38 11.88 6.62
CA MET A 566 -13.09 13.03 6.08
C MET A 566 -12.08 14.16 5.90
N ASP A 567 -11.70 14.41 4.65
CA ASP A 567 -10.88 15.57 4.31
C ASP A 567 -11.79 16.78 4.10
N ILE A 568 -11.40 17.91 4.67
CA ILE A 568 -12.07 19.19 4.51
C ILE A 568 -11.08 20.18 3.92
N GLN A 569 -11.53 20.91 2.92
CA GLN A 569 -10.73 21.91 2.26
C GLN A 569 -11.51 23.23 2.13
N MET A 570 -10.91 24.29 2.68
CA MET A 570 -11.32 25.67 2.53
C MET A 570 -10.79 26.25 1.21
N PRO A 571 -11.31 27.40 0.74
CA PRO A 571 -10.70 28.15 -0.36
C PRO A 571 -9.22 28.44 -0.10
N GLU A 572 -8.39 28.31 -1.13
CA GLU A 572 -6.94 28.53 -1.02
C GLU A 572 -6.63 29.97 -0.56
N GLY A 573 -5.67 30.13 0.35
CA GLY A 573 -5.34 31.40 0.99
C GLY A 573 -6.12 31.71 2.28
N THR A 574 -6.98 30.80 2.75
CA THR A 574 -7.62 30.89 4.06
C THR A 574 -6.59 30.75 5.20
N HIS A 575 -6.76 31.53 6.26
CA HIS A 575 -5.91 31.50 7.44
C HIS A 575 -6.16 30.19 8.21
N ILE A 576 -5.09 29.56 8.72
CA ILE A 576 -5.20 28.24 9.35
C ILE A 576 -6.08 28.27 10.62
N GLU A 577 -6.10 29.36 11.36
CA GLU A 577 -6.97 29.57 12.52
C GLU A 577 -8.45 29.56 12.13
N ASP A 578 -8.84 30.14 10.99
CA ASP A 578 -10.23 30.10 10.50
C ASP A 578 -10.60 28.65 10.12
N THR A 579 -9.68 27.93 9.49
CA THR A 579 -9.85 26.49 9.20
C THR A 579 -10.00 25.70 10.51
N TYR A 580 -9.19 25.99 11.51
CA TYR A 580 -9.21 25.33 12.81
C TYR A 580 -10.53 25.56 13.56
N GLU A 581 -11.05 26.80 13.56
CA GLU A 581 -12.35 27.10 14.18
C GLU A 581 -13.48 26.28 13.55
N LYS A 582 -13.50 26.17 12.22
CA LYS A 582 -14.48 25.34 11.50
C LYS A 582 -14.31 23.85 11.79
N VAL A 583 -13.07 23.39 11.89
CA VAL A 583 -12.75 22.00 12.27
C VAL A 583 -13.26 21.69 13.67
N SER A 584 -13.02 22.56 14.65
CA SER A 584 -13.50 22.38 16.03
C SER A 584 -15.03 22.41 16.14
N GLU A 585 -15.72 23.13 15.26
CA GLU A 585 -17.19 23.11 15.17
C GLU A 585 -17.69 21.72 14.72
N ILE A 586 -17.16 21.23 13.60
CA ILE A 586 -17.52 19.93 13.01
C ILE A 586 -17.15 18.77 13.96
N GLU A 587 -15.99 18.85 14.62
CA GLU A 587 -15.54 17.83 15.57
C GLU A 587 -16.55 17.62 16.70
N LYS A 588 -17.07 18.71 17.28
CA LYS A 588 -18.09 18.64 18.35
C LYS A 588 -19.36 17.98 17.87
N GLU A 589 -19.75 18.21 16.62
CA GLU A 589 -20.92 17.55 16.04
C GLU A 589 -20.72 16.06 15.83
N LEU A 590 -19.53 15.66 15.34
CA LEU A 590 -19.18 14.25 15.16
C LEU A 590 -19.19 13.50 16.50
N LEU A 591 -18.66 14.11 17.56
CA LEU A 591 -18.62 13.50 18.89
C LEU A 591 -20.00 13.28 19.53
N ASN A 592 -21.07 13.90 19.00
CA ASN A 592 -22.44 13.67 19.46
C ASN A 592 -23.10 12.44 18.82
N ASP A 593 -22.48 11.77 17.83
CA ASP A 593 -23.02 10.56 17.22
C ASP A 593 -22.58 9.30 17.98
N ASP A 594 -23.56 8.57 18.54
CA ASP A 594 -23.34 7.35 19.33
C ASP A 594 -22.60 6.23 18.57
N ARG A 595 -22.54 6.27 17.24
CA ARG A 595 -21.81 5.28 16.41
C ARG A 595 -20.30 5.50 16.42
N ILE A 596 -19.85 6.71 16.73
CA ILE A 596 -18.44 7.11 16.74
C ILE A 596 -17.81 6.74 18.09
N GLU A 597 -16.59 6.17 18.04
CA GLU A 597 -15.81 5.83 19.23
C GLU A 597 -14.89 6.98 19.62
N TYR A 598 -14.16 7.54 18.65
CA TYR A 598 -13.36 8.75 18.82
C TYR A 598 -13.12 9.44 17.47
N VAL A 599 -12.73 10.71 17.56
CA VAL A 599 -12.36 11.56 16.43
C VAL A 599 -10.97 12.13 16.67
N THR A 600 -10.12 12.08 15.66
CA THR A 600 -8.86 12.82 15.62
C THR A 600 -8.94 13.82 14.49
N SER A 601 -8.65 15.09 14.76
CA SER A 601 -8.62 16.14 13.74
C SER A 601 -7.20 16.66 13.57
N THR A 602 -6.82 16.92 12.33
CA THR A 602 -5.52 17.52 11.96
C THR A 602 -5.77 18.68 11.03
N THR A 603 -5.23 19.85 11.34
CA THR A 603 -5.41 21.10 10.59
C THR A 603 -4.06 21.62 10.12
N GLY A 604 -3.96 22.02 8.85
CA GLY A 604 -2.72 22.53 8.26
C GLY A 604 -1.89 21.46 7.53
N GLN A 605 -2.07 20.18 7.83
CA GLN A 605 -1.48 19.04 7.11
C GLN A 605 -2.21 17.73 7.48
N GLY A 606 -1.95 16.65 6.74
CA GLY A 606 -2.46 15.31 7.07
C GLY A 606 -1.75 14.69 8.29
N ALA A 607 -2.31 13.62 8.82
CA ALA A 607 -1.67 12.83 9.88
C ALA A 607 -0.39 12.13 9.38
N LEU A 608 0.45 11.65 10.31
CA LEU A 608 1.61 10.81 9.98
C LEU A 608 1.16 9.54 9.25
N ARG A 609 2.01 8.99 8.37
CA ARG A 609 1.70 7.76 7.64
C ARG A 609 1.67 6.54 8.57
N PHE A 610 0.50 6.20 9.09
CA PHE A 610 0.33 5.04 9.98
C PHE A 610 0.07 3.71 9.26
N MET A 611 -0.28 3.76 7.98
CA MET A 611 -0.46 2.59 7.12
C MET A 611 0.09 2.87 5.72
N LEU A 612 0.56 1.82 5.03
CA LEU A 612 1.19 1.92 3.70
C LEU A 612 0.26 2.54 2.65
N THR A 613 -1.04 2.27 2.75
CA THR A 613 -2.03 2.75 1.79
C THR A 613 -2.51 4.17 2.09
N TYR A 614 -2.07 4.77 3.19
CA TYR A 614 -2.40 6.15 3.53
C TYR A 614 -1.36 7.12 2.94
N ASN A 615 -1.88 8.14 2.24
CA ASN A 615 -1.08 9.22 1.68
C ASN A 615 -1.19 10.44 2.59
N ALA A 616 -0.11 10.79 3.27
CA ALA A 616 -0.06 11.97 4.12
C ALA A 616 -0.11 13.24 3.27
N GLU A 617 -1.18 14.01 3.43
CA GLU A 617 -1.34 15.33 2.80
C GLU A 617 -0.31 16.32 3.36
N GLN A 618 0.22 17.17 2.50
CA GLN A 618 1.31 18.08 2.84
C GLN A 618 0.78 19.38 3.48
N ALA A 619 1.70 20.20 3.98
CA ALA A 619 1.36 21.49 4.58
C ALA A 619 0.52 22.38 3.64
N ASN A 620 -0.70 22.71 4.09
CA ASN A 620 -1.65 23.63 3.48
C ASN A 620 -2.57 24.21 4.57
N SER A 621 -2.55 25.53 4.77
CA SER A 621 -3.36 26.23 5.78
C SER A 621 -4.87 26.07 5.60
N SER A 622 -5.32 25.79 4.38
CA SER A 622 -6.73 25.62 4.03
C SER A 622 -7.21 24.17 4.08
N TYR A 623 -6.35 23.22 4.49
CA TYR A 623 -6.68 21.80 4.58
C TYR A 623 -6.83 21.34 6.02
N ALA A 624 -7.77 20.43 6.25
CA ALA A 624 -7.89 19.65 7.45
C ALA A 624 -8.36 18.23 7.15
N GLN A 625 -8.11 17.31 8.07
CA GLN A 625 -8.56 15.94 7.98
C GLN A 625 -9.07 15.45 9.32
N PHE A 626 -10.15 14.67 9.25
CA PHE A 626 -10.67 13.90 10.35
C PHE A 626 -10.39 12.43 10.12
N ILE A 627 -9.84 11.78 11.15
CA ILE A 627 -9.75 10.33 11.27
C ILE A 627 -10.84 9.91 12.25
N VAL A 628 -11.88 9.26 11.75
CA VAL A 628 -13.05 8.87 12.53
C VAL A 628 -13.04 7.36 12.73
N ARG A 629 -13.00 6.91 13.99
CA ARG A 629 -13.19 5.50 14.33
C ARG A 629 -14.62 5.25 14.77
N THR A 630 -15.24 4.23 14.21
CA THR A 630 -16.58 3.76 14.59
C THR A 630 -16.49 2.57 15.54
N LYS A 631 -17.52 2.39 16.37
CA LYS A 631 -17.61 1.23 17.28
C LYS A 631 -17.68 -0.10 16.52
N GLU A 632 -18.36 -0.10 15.37
CA GLU A 632 -18.53 -1.25 14.49
C GLU A 632 -18.26 -0.83 13.03
N LYS A 633 -17.73 -1.75 12.21
CA LYS A 633 -17.44 -1.47 10.79
C LYS A 633 -18.72 -1.35 9.96
N GLU A 634 -19.78 -2.05 10.36
CA GLU A 634 -21.08 -2.13 9.70
C GLU A 634 -21.82 -0.79 9.74
N ALA A 635 -21.48 0.09 10.68
CA ALA A 635 -22.06 1.43 10.81
C ALA A 635 -21.52 2.44 9.78
N ILE A 636 -20.33 2.19 9.21
CA ILE A 636 -19.64 3.12 8.31
C ILE A 636 -20.49 3.50 7.08
N PRO A 637 -21.15 2.57 6.35
CA PRO A 637 -21.94 2.94 5.18
C PRO A 637 -23.09 3.91 5.47
N ASP A 638 -23.82 3.68 6.56
CA ASP A 638 -24.94 4.54 6.94
C ASP A 638 -24.44 5.88 7.49
N LEU A 639 -23.37 5.87 8.29
CA LEU A 639 -22.76 7.09 8.81
C LEU A 639 -22.21 7.98 7.69
N LEU A 640 -21.54 7.40 6.70
CA LEU A 640 -21.05 8.15 5.54
C LEU A 640 -22.19 8.77 4.73
N LYS A 641 -23.32 8.08 4.61
CA LYS A 641 -24.50 8.59 3.94
C LYS A 641 -25.10 9.77 4.68
N ASP A 642 -25.24 9.67 6.00
CA ASP A 642 -25.77 10.76 6.83
C ASP A 642 -24.84 11.98 6.78
N LEU A 643 -23.53 11.77 6.96
CA LEU A 643 -22.52 12.82 6.86
C LEU A 643 -22.50 13.48 5.49
N TYR A 644 -22.65 12.71 4.41
CA TYR A 644 -22.67 13.26 3.06
C TYR A 644 -23.76 14.32 2.88
N PHE A 645 -25.00 14.01 3.27
CA PHE A 645 -26.11 14.96 3.16
C PHE A 645 -25.96 16.13 4.13
N LYS A 646 -25.54 15.84 5.36
CA LYS A 646 -25.36 16.86 6.40
C LYS A 646 -24.30 17.90 6.00
N MET A 647 -23.14 17.46 5.50
CA MET A 647 -22.08 18.38 5.08
C MET A 647 -22.49 19.27 3.90
N GLN A 648 -23.31 18.75 2.98
CA GLN A 648 -23.82 19.55 1.86
C GLN A 648 -24.88 20.58 2.28
N GLU A 649 -25.67 20.29 3.31
CA GLU A 649 -26.73 21.17 3.82
C GLU A 649 -26.17 22.25 4.76
N ASP A 650 -25.36 21.83 5.73
CA ASP A 650 -24.88 22.69 6.82
C ASP A 650 -23.63 23.48 6.44
N TYR A 651 -22.80 22.95 5.53
CA TYR A 651 -21.48 23.52 5.19
C TYR A 651 -21.22 23.60 3.66
N PRO A 652 -22.08 24.29 2.88
CA PRO A 652 -21.96 24.37 1.42
C PRO A 652 -20.69 25.08 0.93
N GLU A 653 -20.00 25.84 1.79
CA GLU A 653 -18.74 26.51 1.51
C GLU A 653 -17.52 25.58 1.53
N LEU A 654 -17.65 24.37 2.08
CA LEU A 654 -16.54 23.42 2.26
C LEU A 654 -16.45 22.42 1.11
N GLU A 655 -15.24 22.17 0.63
CA GLU A 655 -14.96 20.99 -0.19
C GLU A 655 -14.70 19.79 0.74
N VAL A 656 -15.71 18.91 0.89
CA VAL A 656 -15.61 17.73 1.77
C VAL A 656 -15.43 16.45 0.95
N LYS A 657 -14.39 15.69 1.28
CA LYS A 657 -14.12 14.37 0.68
C LYS A 657 -14.19 13.28 1.75
N LEU A 658 -15.19 12.42 1.63
CA LEU A 658 -15.33 11.22 2.44
C LEU A 658 -14.58 10.05 1.79
N GLN A 659 -13.76 9.33 2.56
CA GLN A 659 -12.99 8.20 2.04
C GLN A 659 -12.97 7.02 3.02
N ARG A 660 -13.21 5.81 2.51
CA ARG A 660 -12.96 4.58 3.26
C ARG A 660 -11.52 4.13 3.09
N LEU A 661 -10.96 3.52 4.13
CA LEU A 661 -9.67 2.84 4.04
C LEU A 661 -9.74 1.72 3.00
N GLN A 662 -8.65 1.53 2.24
CA GLN A 662 -8.51 0.48 1.23
C GLN A 662 -7.29 -0.39 1.56
N LEU A 663 -7.35 -1.66 1.17
CA LEU A 663 -6.28 -2.65 1.42
C LEU A 663 -5.14 -2.60 0.37
N GLY A 664 -5.22 -1.74 -0.63
CA GLY A 664 -4.18 -1.58 -1.64
C GLY A 664 -3.71 -0.13 -1.80
N PRO A 665 -2.66 0.12 -2.59
CA PRO A 665 -2.07 1.45 -2.76
C PRO A 665 -3.14 2.49 -3.12
N ALA A 666 -3.23 3.57 -2.35
CA ALA A 666 -4.18 4.63 -2.64
C ALA A 666 -3.75 5.40 -3.89
N SER A 667 -4.48 5.23 -4.99
CA SER A 667 -4.46 6.19 -6.09
C SER A 667 -5.23 7.43 -5.66
N GLY A 668 -4.59 8.60 -5.64
CA GLY A 668 -5.14 9.87 -5.12
C GLY A 668 -6.61 10.14 -5.50
N ALA A 669 -6.84 10.70 -6.68
CA ALA A 669 -8.20 10.79 -7.24
C ALA A 669 -8.45 9.61 -8.18
N LYS A 670 -9.69 9.11 -8.21
CA LYS A 670 -10.02 7.94 -9.04
C LYS A 670 -9.98 8.25 -10.54
N LEU A 671 -10.43 9.44 -10.94
CA LEU A 671 -10.25 9.96 -12.29
C LEU A 671 -9.28 11.14 -12.26
N GLU A 672 -8.29 11.11 -13.14
CA GLU A 672 -7.39 12.23 -13.37
C GLU A 672 -7.24 12.50 -14.86
N THR A 673 -7.34 13.76 -15.26
CA THR A 673 -6.93 14.23 -16.59
C THR A 673 -5.83 15.26 -16.44
N ARG A 674 -4.69 14.97 -17.05
CA ARG A 674 -3.49 15.80 -16.98
C ARG A 674 -3.32 16.54 -18.29
N ILE A 675 -3.11 17.83 -18.21
CA ILE A 675 -2.76 18.66 -19.35
C ILE A 675 -1.42 19.30 -19.05
N SER A 676 -0.42 19.01 -19.89
CA SER A 676 0.90 19.61 -19.80
C SER A 676 1.10 20.64 -20.90
N GLY A 677 1.75 21.76 -20.59
CA GLY A 677 1.98 22.85 -21.53
C GLY A 677 2.76 24.01 -20.91
N PRO A 678 3.23 24.99 -21.71
CA PRO A 678 4.10 26.05 -21.22
C PRO A 678 3.37 27.25 -20.57
N ASP A 679 2.15 27.58 -21.01
CA ASP A 679 1.42 28.78 -20.56
C ASP A 679 0.36 28.44 -19.49
N PRO A 680 0.54 28.94 -18.24
CA PRO A 680 -0.43 28.82 -17.15
C PRO A 680 -1.87 29.20 -17.52
N LYS A 681 -2.06 30.28 -18.29
CA LYS A 681 -3.40 30.79 -18.60
C LYS A 681 -4.17 29.83 -19.50
N MET A 682 -3.49 29.26 -20.49
CA MET A 682 -4.06 28.24 -21.37
C MET A 682 -4.37 26.95 -20.60
N LEU A 683 -3.47 26.53 -19.71
CA LEU A 683 -3.72 25.36 -18.84
C LEU A 683 -4.97 25.55 -17.99
N ARG A 684 -5.18 26.73 -17.39
CA ARG A 684 -6.40 27.06 -16.64
C ARG A 684 -7.66 27.01 -17.50
N GLN A 685 -7.60 27.50 -18.74
CA GLN A 685 -8.73 27.43 -19.67
C GLN A 685 -9.10 25.98 -20.02
N PHE A 686 -8.12 25.11 -20.24
CA PHE A 686 -8.36 23.69 -20.50
C PHE A 686 -8.87 22.97 -19.25
N SER A 687 -8.30 23.26 -18.07
CA SER A 687 -8.79 22.74 -16.79
C SER A 687 -10.28 23.06 -16.59
N ALA A 688 -10.67 24.32 -16.79
CA ALA A 688 -12.07 24.75 -16.65
C ALA A 688 -13.02 24.00 -17.59
N LYS A 689 -12.62 23.78 -18.85
CA LYS A 689 -13.41 23.01 -19.82
C LYS A 689 -13.57 21.55 -19.41
N ILE A 690 -12.50 20.91 -18.91
CA ILE A 690 -12.57 19.53 -18.43
C ILE A 690 -13.46 19.43 -17.19
N GLN A 691 -13.33 20.36 -16.25
CA GLN A 691 -14.21 20.41 -15.07
C GLN A 691 -15.68 20.58 -15.46
N GLU A 692 -15.98 21.38 -16.49
CA GLU A 692 -17.34 21.52 -17.02
C GLU A 692 -17.89 20.21 -17.59
N ILE A 693 -17.07 19.47 -18.34
CA ILE A 693 -17.43 18.13 -18.86
C ILE A 693 -17.71 17.18 -17.69
N TYR A 694 -16.85 17.16 -16.67
CA TYR A 694 -17.04 16.34 -15.47
C TYR A 694 -18.30 16.72 -14.69
N ARG A 695 -18.62 18.01 -14.55
CA ARG A 695 -19.85 18.47 -13.89
C ARG A 695 -21.10 18.10 -14.68
N SER A 696 -21.04 18.17 -16.00
CA SER A 696 -22.18 17.88 -16.90
C SER A 696 -22.59 16.40 -16.90
N ASP A 697 -21.66 15.51 -16.53
CA ASP A 697 -21.87 14.07 -16.46
C ASP A 697 -22.81 13.64 -15.31
N GLY A 698 -22.79 14.37 -14.19
CA GLY A 698 -23.67 14.15 -13.05
C GLY A 698 -23.33 12.95 -12.14
N GLY A 699 -22.41 12.07 -12.54
CA GLY A 699 -21.95 10.93 -11.72
C GLY A 699 -20.66 11.16 -10.91
N LEU A 700 -20.04 12.33 -11.06
CA LEU A 700 -18.80 12.72 -10.38
C LEU A 700 -19.04 13.71 -9.25
N GLU A 701 -18.16 13.68 -8.26
CA GLU A 701 -18.04 14.66 -7.18
C GLU A 701 -16.56 15.00 -6.92
N ASN A 702 -16.29 15.95 -6.02
CA ASN A 702 -14.93 16.42 -5.70
C ASN A 702 -14.11 16.85 -6.93
N ILE A 703 -14.79 17.49 -7.89
CA ILE A 703 -14.19 17.97 -9.14
C ILE A 703 -13.33 19.20 -8.87
N LYS A 704 -12.02 19.04 -8.91
CA LYS A 704 -11.05 20.11 -8.64
C LYS A 704 -9.78 19.96 -9.48
N ASP A 705 -8.93 20.99 -9.50
CA ASP A 705 -7.59 20.87 -10.04
C ASP A 705 -6.52 21.02 -8.95
N ASN A 706 -5.31 20.53 -9.24
CA ASN A 706 -4.18 20.51 -8.31
C ASN A 706 -3.45 21.86 -8.17
N TRP A 707 -3.78 22.88 -8.98
CA TRP A 707 -3.22 24.24 -8.84
C TRP A 707 -4.08 25.15 -7.96
N ARG A 708 -5.27 24.69 -7.55
CA ARG A 708 -6.21 25.39 -6.65
C ARG A 708 -6.64 26.76 -7.18
N GLN A 709 -7.39 27.54 -6.41
CA GLN A 709 -7.83 28.87 -6.85
C GLN A 709 -6.67 29.87 -6.82
N PRO A 710 -6.60 30.85 -7.76
CA PRO A 710 -5.65 31.95 -7.65
C PRO A 710 -5.86 32.73 -6.35
N VAL A 711 -4.78 33.21 -5.74
CA VAL A 711 -4.80 33.99 -4.49
C VAL A 711 -4.43 35.44 -4.74
N LYS A 712 -4.84 36.32 -3.81
CA LYS A 712 -4.52 37.75 -3.88
C LYS A 712 -3.13 38.02 -3.36
N VAL A 713 -2.33 38.77 -4.12
CA VAL A 713 -0.99 39.24 -3.73
C VAL A 713 -0.95 40.76 -3.79
N LEU A 714 -0.53 41.40 -2.70
CA LEU A 714 -0.27 42.83 -2.68
C LEU A 714 1.18 43.09 -3.12
N ARG A 715 1.36 43.92 -4.15
CA ARG A 715 2.66 44.21 -4.77
C ARG A 715 2.96 45.72 -4.67
N PRO A 716 3.84 46.14 -3.72
CA PRO A 716 4.33 47.51 -3.65
C PRO A 716 5.29 47.80 -4.82
N ILE A 717 5.00 48.83 -5.62
CA ILE A 717 5.82 49.17 -6.80
C ILE A 717 7.00 50.03 -6.34
N PHE A 718 8.18 49.42 -6.16
CA PHE A 718 9.38 50.12 -5.72
C PHE A 718 9.81 51.23 -6.69
N ASN A 719 10.03 52.44 -6.15
CA ASN A 719 10.56 53.59 -6.89
C ASN A 719 12.08 53.70 -6.66
N ASP A 720 12.85 53.03 -7.51
CA ASP A 720 14.32 52.98 -7.42
C ASP A 720 14.98 54.37 -7.42
N ALA A 721 14.44 55.32 -8.19
CA ALA A 721 15.00 56.67 -8.27
C ALA A 721 14.85 57.45 -6.96
N GLN A 722 13.72 57.34 -6.27
CA GLN A 722 13.51 57.99 -4.97
C GLN A 722 14.26 57.26 -3.85
N ALA A 723 14.21 55.93 -3.85
CA ALA A 723 14.87 55.13 -2.84
C ALA A 723 16.39 55.35 -2.82
N ARG A 724 17.05 55.36 -3.99
CA ARG A 724 18.50 55.66 -4.08
C ARG A 724 18.87 57.06 -3.57
N ARG A 725 18.01 58.08 -3.74
CA ARG A 725 18.27 59.44 -3.20
C ARG A 725 18.28 59.46 -1.68
N LEU A 726 17.47 58.61 -1.05
CA LEU A 726 17.36 58.46 0.39
C LEU A 726 18.33 57.41 0.94
N GLY A 727 19.17 56.81 0.08
CA GLY A 727 20.09 55.74 0.45
C GLY A 727 19.38 54.47 0.89
N ILE A 728 18.15 54.24 0.41
CA ILE A 728 17.34 53.06 0.73
C ILE A 728 17.37 52.08 -0.45
N SER A 729 17.63 50.82 -0.14
CA SER A 729 17.64 49.68 -1.04
C SER A 729 16.30 48.93 -1.02
N LYS A 730 16.10 48.05 -2.01
CA LYS A 730 14.96 47.13 -2.00
C LYS A 730 14.99 46.19 -0.78
N THR A 731 16.17 45.73 -0.38
CA THR A 731 16.32 44.85 0.79
C THR A 731 15.83 45.52 2.08
N GLU A 732 16.16 46.79 2.31
CA GLU A 732 15.68 47.52 3.49
C GLU A 732 14.16 47.74 3.47
N LEU A 733 13.57 47.87 2.28
CA LEU A 733 12.11 47.89 2.11
C LEU A 733 11.51 46.53 2.51
N ASP A 734 12.05 45.44 1.97
CA ASP A 734 11.58 44.08 2.23
C ASP A 734 11.73 43.72 3.72
N ASP A 735 12.83 44.11 4.37
CA ASP A 735 13.09 43.90 5.79
C ASP A 735 12.08 44.63 6.69
N VAL A 736 11.68 45.86 6.35
CA VAL A 736 10.67 46.60 7.13
C VAL A 736 9.29 45.97 6.98
N LEU A 737 8.94 45.51 5.78
CA LEU A 737 7.70 44.75 5.56
C LEU A 737 7.70 43.43 6.35
N LEU A 738 8.79 42.66 6.25
CA LEU A 738 8.96 41.40 6.96
C LEU A 738 8.88 41.60 8.47
N THR A 739 9.64 42.55 9.02
CA THR A 739 9.66 42.86 10.46
C THR A 739 8.28 43.26 10.98
N ASN A 740 7.50 44.03 10.19
CA ASN A 740 6.21 44.52 10.65
C ASN A 740 5.15 43.42 10.72
N PHE A 741 5.04 42.60 9.66
CA PHE A 741 3.93 41.64 9.54
C PHE A 741 4.28 40.26 10.11
N THR A 742 5.43 39.70 9.74
CA THR A 742 5.83 38.33 10.11
C THR A 742 6.79 38.33 11.30
N GLY A 743 7.77 39.23 11.28
CA GLY A 743 8.91 39.30 12.18
C GLY A 743 10.20 38.93 11.46
N SER A 744 11.32 39.52 11.90
CA SER A 744 12.66 39.25 11.39
C SER A 744 13.52 38.61 12.48
N GLN A 745 14.16 37.46 12.19
CA GLN A 745 15.11 36.85 13.13
C GLN A 745 16.39 37.69 13.21
N ILE A 746 16.75 38.12 14.43
CA ILE A 746 17.92 38.97 14.68
C ILE A 746 18.96 38.33 15.63
N GLY A 747 18.67 37.12 16.11
CA GLY A 747 19.59 36.37 16.96
C GLY A 747 19.06 34.99 17.32
N LEU A 748 19.78 34.33 18.22
CA LEU A 748 19.38 33.08 18.87
C LEU A 748 19.44 33.30 20.38
N TYR A 749 18.54 32.69 21.13
CA TYR A 749 18.56 32.59 22.59
C TYR A 749 18.86 31.13 22.95
N ARG A 750 19.79 30.92 23.88
CA ARG A 750 20.30 29.58 24.22
C ARG A 750 19.77 29.19 25.59
N GLU A 751 18.95 28.15 25.65
CA GLU A 751 18.37 27.61 26.88
C GLU A 751 18.72 26.13 27.00
N GLY A 752 19.82 25.81 27.69
CA GLY A 752 20.28 24.43 27.83
C GLY A 752 20.61 23.79 26.48
N THR A 753 19.80 22.84 26.03
CA THR A 753 19.91 22.18 24.72
C THR A 753 19.17 22.92 23.61
N ASP A 754 18.27 23.83 23.96
CA ASP A 754 17.32 24.42 23.03
C ASP A 754 17.86 25.77 22.49
N LEU A 755 17.64 26.00 21.20
CA LEU A 755 18.04 27.21 20.50
C LEU A 755 16.80 27.91 19.96
N LEU A 756 16.33 28.92 20.67
CA LEU A 756 15.14 29.67 20.27
C LEU A 756 15.56 30.85 19.38
N PRO A 757 14.91 31.11 18.24
CA PRO A 757 15.15 32.32 17.48
C PRO A 757 14.69 33.55 18.26
N ILE A 758 15.52 34.61 18.25
CA ILE A 758 15.11 35.93 18.72
C ILE A 758 14.55 36.68 17.52
N VAL A 759 13.25 36.98 17.55
CA VAL A 759 12.53 37.60 16.45
C VAL A 759 12.11 39.01 16.83
N ARG A 760 12.44 40.00 15.99
CA ARG A 760 11.93 41.36 16.14
C ARG A 760 10.63 41.49 15.36
N LYS A 761 9.59 42.02 16.02
CA LYS A 761 8.27 42.20 15.42
C LYS A 761 7.64 43.52 15.85
N ALA A 762 6.71 44.05 15.05
CA ALA A 762 5.87 45.15 15.49
C ALA A 762 4.78 44.65 16.47
N PRO A 763 4.32 45.48 17.43
CA PRO A 763 3.21 45.14 18.31
C PRO A 763 1.95 44.75 17.53
N ALA A 764 1.13 43.85 18.08
CA ALA A 764 -0.10 43.38 17.44
C ALA A 764 -1.01 44.51 16.88
N SER A 765 -1.17 45.61 17.59
CA SER A 765 -1.97 46.78 17.17
C SER A 765 -1.44 47.48 15.90
N GLU A 766 -0.16 47.31 15.60
CA GLU A 766 0.55 47.92 14.47
C GLU A 766 0.64 46.99 13.24
N ARG A 767 0.03 45.80 13.32
CA ARG A 767 -0.01 44.77 12.25
C ARG A 767 -1.42 44.29 11.87
N VAL A 768 -2.48 44.94 12.35
CA VAL A 768 -3.88 44.46 12.20
C VAL A 768 -4.43 44.62 10.78
N SER A 769 -4.07 45.69 10.07
CA SER A 769 -4.60 45.97 8.73
C SER A 769 -3.50 46.22 7.72
N ILE A 770 -3.72 45.70 6.52
CA ILE A 770 -2.88 45.96 5.36
C ILE A 770 -2.86 47.43 4.95
N ASP A 771 -3.88 48.23 5.32
CA ASP A 771 -3.92 49.66 5.02
C ASP A 771 -2.77 50.43 5.69
N GLN A 772 -2.30 49.94 6.84
CA GLN A 772 -1.18 50.54 7.58
C GLN A 772 0.15 50.41 6.85
N ILE A 773 0.24 49.60 5.79
CA ILE A 773 1.46 49.47 4.99
C ILE A 773 1.94 50.83 4.46
N ARG A 774 1.01 51.74 4.15
CA ARG A 774 1.31 53.07 3.57
C ARG A 774 2.03 54.00 4.55
N ASP A 775 1.79 53.78 5.84
CA ASP A 775 2.29 54.60 6.94
C ASP A 775 3.55 54.00 7.58
N LEU A 776 4.02 52.84 7.07
CA LEU A 776 5.26 52.23 7.54
C LEU A 776 6.43 53.20 7.37
N GLN A 777 7.32 53.22 8.35
CA GLN A 777 8.47 54.10 8.37
C GLN A 777 9.74 53.29 8.15
N ILE A 778 10.59 53.74 7.24
CA ILE A 778 11.89 53.15 6.93
C ILE A 778 12.98 54.14 7.31
N TYR A 779 14.01 53.65 8.00
CA TYR A 779 15.17 54.45 8.34
C TYR A 779 16.01 54.74 7.08
N SER A 780 16.30 56.02 6.83
CA SER A 780 17.16 56.45 5.73
C SER A 780 18.56 56.75 6.27
N PRO A 781 19.58 55.94 5.91
CA PRO A 781 20.96 56.20 6.34
C PRO A 781 21.51 57.53 5.81
N ALA A 782 21.05 57.96 4.63
CA ALA A 782 21.50 59.20 4.01
C ALA A 782 20.99 60.46 4.74
N SER A 783 19.79 60.40 5.31
CA SER A 783 19.20 61.53 6.05
C SER A 783 19.34 61.41 7.57
N GLY A 784 19.69 60.23 8.09
CA GLY A 784 19.70 59.95 9.52
C GLY A 784 18.31 60.00 10.16
N SER A 785 17.24 59.85 9.35
CA SER A 785 15.85 60.02 9.78
C SER A 785 14.93 58.97 9.16
N TYR A 786 13.73 58.81 9.72
CA TYR A 786 12.73 57.90 9.19
C TYR A 786 11.86 58.58 8.13
N VAL A 787 11.63 57.88 7.01
CA VAL A 787 10.76 58.31 5.89
C VAL A 787 9.60 57.32 5.73
N THR A 788 8.45 57.79 5.23
CA THR A 788 7.28 56.91 5.04
C THR A 788 7.41 56.05 3.78
N LEU A 789 6.89 54.83 3.83
CA LEU A 789 6.90 53.85 2.74
C LEU A 789 6.32 54.41 1.46
N SER A 790 5.24 55.18 1.59
CA SER A 790 4.55 55.87 0.50
C SER A 790 5.44 56.80 -0.33
N THR A 791 6.57 57.26 0.20
CA THR A 791 7.55 58.06 -0.58
C THR A 791 8.45 57.21 -1.46
N LEU A 792 8.57 55.93 -1.16
CA LEU A 792 9.47 54.97 -1.80
C LEU A 792 8.76 54.05 -2.79
N VAL A 793 7.43 54.04 -2.79
CA VAL A 793 6.62 53.24 -3.69
C VAL A 793 5.74 54.13 -4.57
N SER A 794 5.64 53.78 -5.85
CA SER A 794 4.80 54.51 -6.81
C SER A 794 3.31 54.14 -6.66
N GLY A 795 3.02 53.01 -6.02
CA GLY A 795 1.66 52.51 -5.80
C GLY A 795 1.67 51.12 -5.15
N PHE A 796 0.49 50.65 -4.76
CA PHE A 796 0.25 49.30 -4.27
C PHE A 796 -0.78 48.64 -5.18
N GLU A 797 -0.40 47.57 -5.88
CA GLU A 797 -1.29 46.82 -6.76
C GLU A 797 -1.68 45.50 -6.10
N THR A 798 -2.96 45.15 -6.13
CA THR A 798 -3.43 43.81 -5.75
C THR A 798 -3.63 43.00 -7.02
N VAL A 799 -2.84 41.95 -7.19
CA VAL A 799 -2.88 41.05 -8.34
C VAL A 799 -3.33 39.66 -7.93
N TRP A 800 -3.81 38.88 -8.88
CA TRP A 800 -4.10 37.46 -8.69
C TRP A 800 -2.93 36.63 -9.20
N GLU A 801 -2.49 35.67 -8.40
CA GLU A 801 -1.35 34.80 -8.69
C GLU A 801 -1.72 33.34 -8.42
N ASP A 802 -1.19 32.42 -9.22
CA ASP A 802 -1.36 30.99 -8.97
C ASP A 802 -0.48 30.61 -7.74
N PRO A 803 -1.06 30.14 -6.63
CA PRO A 803 -0.31 29.86 -5.39
C PRO A 803 0.57 28.62 -5.49
N ILE A 804 0.24 27.72 -6.41
CA ILE A 804 0.86 26.41 -6.58
C ILE A 804 1.11 26.21 -8.08
N ILE A 805 2.34 25.87 -8.42
CA ILE A 805 2.71 25.43 -9.77
C ILE A 805 3.16 23.98 -9.68
N GLU A 806 2.35 23.08 -10.24
CA GLU A 806 2.67 21.66 -10.33
C GLU A 806 3.32 21.33 -11.66
N ARG A 807 4.35 20.49 -11.62
CA ARG A 807 5.07 20.02 -12.81
C ARG A 807 5.26 18.52 -12.78
N ARG A 808 5.31 17.95 -13.98
CA ARG A 808 5.61 16.53 -14.21
C ARG A 808 6.65 16.45 -15.32
N ASP A 809 7.74 15.74 -15.05
CA ASP A 809 8.85 15.53 -15.99
C ASP A 809 9.31 16.85 -16.66
N ARG A 810 9.47 17.88 -15.84
CA ARG A 810 9.89 19.26 -16.21
C ARG A 810 8.89 20.07 -17.03
N LYS A 811 7.62 19.67 -17.08
CA LYS A 811 6.55 20.43 -17.74
C LYS A 811 5.49 20.86 -16.73
N ARG A 812 5.11 22.14 -16.76
CA ARG A 812 3.92 22.64 -16.04
C ARG A 812 2.71 21.80 -16.45
N THR A 813 2.03 21.24 -15.47
CA THR A 813 0.94 20.29 -15.68
C THR A 813 -0.19 20.56 -14.69
N ILE A 814 -1.39 20.80 -15.21
CA ILE A 814 -2.60 20.82 -14.39
C ILE A 814 -3.26 19.45 -14.47
N THR A 815 -3.53 18.88 -13.30
CA THR A 815 -4.29 17.63 -13.14
C THR A 815 -5.67 17.97 -12.63
N VAL A 816 -6.69 17.71 -13.46
CA VAL A 816 -8.10 17.77 -13.07
C VAL A 816 -8.48 16.43 -12.46
N MET A 817 -8.91 16.46 -11.21
CA MET A 817 -9.24 15.33 -10.36
C MET A 817 -10.74 15.25 -10.15
N ALA A 818 -11.29 14.05 -10.14
CA ALA A 818 -12.68 13.78 -9.78
C ALA A 818 -12.84 12.37 -9.22
N ASP A 819 -13.85 12.18 -8.38
CA ASP A 819 -14.20 10.88 -7.82
C ASP A 819 -15.65 10.53 -8.21
N PRO A 820 -15.97 9.24 -8.49
CA PRO A 820 -17.35 8.78 -8.54
C PRO A 820 -18.07 9.08 -7.23
N LYS A 821 -19.35 9.44 -7.31
CA LYS A 821 -20.18 9.68 -6.13
C LYS A 821 -20.09 8.52 -5.13
N ILE A 822 -19.75 8.82 -3.87
CA ILE A 822 -19.59 7.80 -2.82
C ILE A 822 -20.87 6.99 -2.57
N LEU A 823 -22.04 7.59 -2.81
CA LEU A 823 -23.35 6.96 -2.71
C LEU A 823 -23.86 6.35 -4.04
N GLY A 824 -23.09 6.48 -5.12
CA GLY A 824 -23.44 5.94 -6.44
C GLY A 824 -22.90 4.51 -6.64
N ASP A 825 -23.61 3.74 -7.48
CA ASP A 825 -23.21 2.37 -7.84
C ASP A 825 -22.22 2.31 -9.03
N GLU A 826 -21.87 3.47 -9.61
CA GLU A 826 -21.05 3.56 -10.81
C GLU A 826 -19.55 3.51 -10.50
N THR A 827 -18.80 2.78 -11.31
CA THR A 827 -17.34 2.69 -11.19
C THR A 827 -16.64 3.81 -11.96
N ALA A 828 -15.42 4.18 -11.53
CA ALA A 828 -14.60 5.17 -12.21
C ALA A 828 -14.41 4.87 -13.72
N MET A 829 -14.23 3.60 -14.06
CA MET A 829 -14.04 3.13 -15.44
C MET A 829 -15.30 3.33 -16.31
N ALA A 830 -16.49 3.14 -15.75
CA ALA A 830 -17.74 3.38 -16.46
C ALA A 830 -17.91 4.87 -16.80
N ILE A 831 -17.58 5.74 -15.84
CA ILE A 831 -17.62 7.20 -16.02
C ILE A 831 -16.55 7.69 -17.01
N PHE A 832 -15.35 7.13 -16.94
CA PHE A 832 -14.30 7.41 -17.90
C PHE A 832 -14.74 7.07 -19.33
N GLY A 833 -15.41 5.94 -19.55
CA GLY A 833 -15.88 5.52 -20.87
C GLY A 833 -16.82 6.53 -21.55
N ARG A 834 -17.62 7.26 -20.76
CA ARG A 834 -18.55 8.29 -21.27
C ARG A 834 -17.93 9.68 -21.40
N THR A 835 -17.00 10.06 -20.53
CA THR A 835 -16.36 11.39 -20.54
C THR A 835 -15.15 11.48 -21.48
N LYS A 836 -14.44 10.36 -21.71
CA LYS A 836 -13.23 10.29 -22.54
C LYS A 836 -13.38 10.94 -23.91
N GLY A 837 -14.45 10.59 -24.64
CA GLY A 837 -14.65 11.06 -26.01
C GLY A 837 -14.82 12.58 -26.11
N ALA A 838 -15.49 13.19 -25.13
CA ALA A 838 -15.67 14.65 -25.08
C ALA A 838 -14.35 15.38 -24.73
N ILE A 839 -13.54 14.79 -23.85
CA ILE A 839 -12.25 15.34 -23.42
C ILE A 839 -11.19 15.23 -24.53
N GLU A 840 -11.11 14.09 -25.22
CA GLU A 840 -10.18 13.89 -26.34
C GLU A 840 -10.55 14.74 -27.57
N ALA A 841 -11.80 15.21 -27.67
CA ALA A 841 -12.24 16.12 -28.71
C ALA A 841 -11.78 17.59 -28.51
N ILE A 842 -11.19 17.92 -27.36
CA ILE A 842 -10.66 19.26 -27.09
C ILE A 842 -9.47 19.53 -28.02
N THR A 843 -9.55 20.59 -28.83
CA THR A 843 -8.45 20.97 -29.74
C THR A 843 -7.28 21.56 -28.96
N LEU A 844 -6.17 20.82 -28.89
CA LEU A 844 -4.94 21.24 -28.23
C LEU A 844 -3.96 21.90 -29.24
N PRO A 845 -3.42 23.09 -28.96
CA PRO A 845 -2.41 23.71 -29.79
C PRO A 845 -1.05 23.00 -29.66
N PRO A 846 -0.10 23.23 -30.59
CA PRO A 846 1.24 22.64 -30.52
C PRO A 846 1.92 22.97 -29.19
N GLY A 847 2.57 21.96 -28.58
CA GLY A 847 3.24 22.11 -27.29
C GLY A 847 2.39 21.73 -26.07
N TYR A 848 1.13 21.34 -26.28
CA TYR A 848 0.26 20.79 -25.23
C TYR A 848 0.05 19.30 -25.42
N SER A 849 0.00 18.56 -24.32
CA SER A 849 -0.31 17.12 -24.30
C SER A 849 -1.36 16.81 -23.25
N LEU A 850 -2.22 15.84 -23.56
CA LEU A 850 -3.22 15.32 -22.64
C LEU A 850 -2.87 13.88 -22.30
N GLU A 851 -2.87 13.58 -21.00
CA GLU A 851 -2.60 12.26 -20.46
C GLU A 851 -3.66 11.90 -19.42
N TRP A 852 -3.98 10.62 -19.33
CA TRP A 852 -4.93 10.09 -18.35
C TRP A 852 -4.18 9.57 -17.13
N GLY A 853 -4.71 9.83 -15.94
CA GLY A 853 -4.17 9.35 -14.66
C GLY A 853 -5.22 8.60 -13.83
N GLY A 854 -5.02 8.57 -12.51
CA GLY A 854 -5.93 7.90 -11.58
C GLY A 854 -5.97 6.38 -11.77
N GLU A 855 -7.12 5.76 -11.47
CA GLU A 855 -7.31 4.31 -11.53
C GLU A 855 -7.07 3.75 -12.95
N TYR A 856 -7.29 4.54 -14.00
CA TYR A 856 -7.06 4.11 -15.39
C TYR A 856 -5.57 3.87 -15.69
N GLU A 857 -4.68 4.79 -15.30
CA GLU A 857 -3.22 4.64 -15.44
C GLU A 857 -2.76 3.43 -14.62
N SER A 858 -3.09 3.39 -13.33
CA SER A 858 -2.69 2.30 -12.44
C SER A 858 -3.17 0.93 -12.92
N SER A 859 -4.41 0.84 -13.40
CA SER A 859 -4.95 -0.41 -13.96
C SER A 859 -4.29 -0.80 -15.27
N THR A 860 -4.05 0.17 -16.17
CA THR A 860 -3.41 -0.09 -17.46
C THR A 860 -1.97 -0.54 -17.29
N ASP A 861 -1.21 0.11 -16.41
CA ASP A 861 0.19 -0.23 -16.13
C ASP A 861 0.30 -1.61 -15.46
N ALA A 862 -0.53 -1.86 -14.44
CA ALA A 862 -0.59 -3.16 -13.77
C ALA A 862 -0.95 -4.29 -14.77
N GLN A 863 -1.98 -4.08 -15.60
CA GLN A 863 -2.37 -5.05 -16.63
C GLN A 863 -1.26 -5.25 -17.66
N ALA A 864 -0.66 -4.17 -18.17
CA ALA A 864 0.40 -4.25 -19.17
C ALA A 864 1.60 -5.06 -18.66
N ASN A 865 2.00 -4.85 -17.40
CA ASN A 865 3.11 -5.60 -16.80
C ASN A 865 2.76 -7.08 -16.59
N ILE A 866 1.55 -7.39 -16.14
CA ILE A 866 1.08 -8.78 -16.01
C ILE A 866 1.00 -9.47 -17.39
N PHE A 867 0.36 -8.83 -18.37
CA PHE A 867 0.20 -9.40 -19.72
C PHE A 867 1.52 -9.53 -20.49
N LYS A 868 2.57 -8.76 -20.15
CA LYS A 868 3.93 -9.00 -20.67
C LYS A 868 4.52 -10.32 -20.15
N ALA A 869 4.25 -10.70 -18.90
CA ALA A 869 4.84 -11.87 -18.27
C ALA A 869 4.07 -13.18 -18.59
N LEU A 870 2.74 -13.12 -18.71
CA LEU A 870 1.88 -14.29 -18.91
C LEU A 870 2.23 -15.17 -20.15
N PRO A 871 2.52 -14.62 -21.34
CA PRO A 871 2.83 -15.42 -22.52
C PRO A 871 4.02 -16.35 -22.30
N MET A 872 5.04 -15.90 -21.57
CA MET A 872 6.22 -16.71 -21.29
C MET A 872 5.88 -17.85 -20.32
N GLY A 873 5.08 -17.58 -19.28
CA GLY A 873 4.60 -18.62 -18.36
C GLY A 873 3.77 -19.70 -19.07
N TYR A 874 2.79 -19.29 -19.89
CA TYR A 874 1.99 -20.22 -20.66
C TYR A 874 2.80 -20.98 -21.71
N LEU A 875 3.79 -20.34 -22.34
CA LEU A 875 4.71 -21.01 -23.25
C LEU A 875 5.53 -22.09 -22.52
N PHE A 876 6.07 -21.80 -21.33
CA PHE A 876 6.77 -22.80 -20.53
C PHE A 876 5.85 -23.94 -20.09
N MET A 877 4.64 -23.65 -19.62
CA MET A 877 3.64 -24.69 -19.29
C MET A 877 3.34 -25.57 -20.52
N PHE A 878 3.15 -24.96 -21.69
CA PHE A 878 2.88 -25.67 -22.94
C PHE A 878 4.06 -26.57 -23.35
N ILE A 879 5.29 -26.06 -23.26
CA ILE A 879 6.51 -26.83 -23.52
C ILE A 879 6.61 -28.03 -22.57
N ILE A 880 6.37 -27.84 -21.26
CA ILE A 880 6.41 -28.95 -20.29
C ILE A 880 5.36 -30.01 -20.65
N THR A 881 4.15 -29.62 -21.06
CA THR A 881 3.13 -30.59 -21.51
C THR A 881 3.57 -31.36 -22.76
N ILE A 882 4.25 -30.71 -23.71
CA ILE A 882 4.80 -31.39 -24.90
C ILE A 882 5.89 -32.39 -24.47
N LEU A 883 6.81 -31.99 -23.61
CA LEU A 883 7.90 -32.84 -23.13
C LEU A 883 7.38 -34.04 -22.34
N LEU A 884 6.29 -33.87 -21.60
CA LEU A 884 5.67 -34.94 -20.81
C LEU A 884 5.06 -36.04 -21.69
N PHE A 885 4.32 -35.66 -22.74
CA PHE A 885 3.60 -36.60 -23.61
C PHE A 885 4.34 -36.95 -24.91
N ASN A 886 5.48 -36.31 -25.18
CA ASN A 886 6.21 -36.42 -26.45
C ASN A 886 5.31 -36.27 -27.69
N SER A 887 4.31 -35.39 -27.60
CA SER A 887 3.25 -35.22 -28.61
C SER A 887 2.72 -33.81 -28.56
N ILE A 888 2.35 -33.23 -29.72
CA ILE A 888 1.72 -31.91 -29.81
C ILE A 888 0.19 -32.03 -29.70
N ARG A 889 -0.38 -33.16 -30.14
CA ARG A 889 -1.84 -33.33 -30.18
C ARG A 889 -2.46 -33.48 -28.79
N VAL A 890 -1.76 -34.16 -27.87
CA VAL A 890 -2.24 -34.36 -26.49
C VAL A 890 -2.27 -33.03 -25.71
N PRO A 891 -1.20 -32.20 -25.70
CA PRO A 891 -1.26 -30.85 -25.15
C PRO A 891 -2.39 -30.01 -25.71
N LEU A 892 -2.62 -30.00 -27.03
CA LEU A 892 -3.71 -29.22 -27.62
C LEU A 892 -5.10 -29.63 -27.07
N THR A 893 -5.34 -30.93 -26.83
CA THR A 893 -6.61 -31.37 -26.21
C THR A 893 -6.81 -30.79 -24.81
N ILE A 894 -5.74 -30.64 -24.04
CA ILE A 894 -5.77 -30.12 -22.67
C ILE A 894 -5.94 -28.60 -22.70
N TRP A 895 -5.17 -27.92 -23.55
CA TRP A 895 -5.16 -26.46 -23.64
C TRP A 895 -6.45 -25.87 -24.20
N PHE A 896 -7.18 -26.58 -25.06
CA PHE A 896 -8.53 -26.16 -25.47
C PHE A 896 -9.55 -26.15 -24.31
N CYS A 897 -9.25 -26.82 -23.19
CA CYS A 897 -10.10 -26.78 -22.00
C CYS A 897 -9.83 -25.55 -21.11
N VAL A 898 -8.66 -24.92 -21.22
CA VAL A 898 -8.29 -23.78 -20.36
C VAL A 898 -9.23 -22.58 -20.56
N PRO A 899 -9.55 -22.13 -21.79
CA PRO A 899 -10.51 -21.04 -21.99
C PRO A 899 -11.91 -21.35 -21.45
N LEU A 900 -12.32 -22.62 -21.41
CA LEU A 900 -13.64 -23.03 -20.91
C LEU A 900 -13.84 -22.72 -19.42
N ALA A 901 -12.75 -22.56 -18.66
CA ALA A 901 -12.78 -22.15 -17.27
C ALA A 901 -13.44 -20.76 -17.08
N LEU A 902 -13.36 -19.87 -18.09
CA LEU A 902 -13.99 -18.55 -18.08
C LEU A 902 -15.51 -18.61 -17.85
N ILE A 903 -16.15 -19.69 -18.30
CA ILE A 903 -17.59 -19.92 -18.13
C ILE A 903 -17.94 -19.97 -16.63
N GLY A 904 -17.16 -20.71 -15.84
CA GLY A 904 -17.32 -20.77 -14.40
C GLY A 904 -16.99 -19.44 -13.71
N VAL A 905 -15.91 -18.78 -14.14
CA VAL A 905 -15.46 -17.49 -13.58
C VAL A 905 -16.52 -16.39 -13.75
N SER A 906 -16.97 -16.16 -14.99
CA SER A 906 -18.01 -15.17 -15.29
C SER A 906 -19.31 -15.44 -14.54
N THR A 907 -19.76 -16.70 -14.51
CA THR A 907 -20.98 -17.09 -13.80
C THR A 907 -20.84 -16.86 -12.29
N GLY A 908 -19.71 -17.26 -11.69
CA GLY A 908 -19.46 -17.11 -10.25
C GLY A 908 -19.44 -15.66 -9.81
N LEU A 909 -18.71 -14.80 -10.55
CA LEU A 909 -18.61 -13.37 -10.21
C LEU A 909 -19.97 -12.66 -10.33
N LEU A 910 -20.77 -12.98 -11.34
CA LEU A 910 -22.11 -12.40 -11.51
C LEU A 910 -23.10 -12.87 -10.45
N VAL A 911 -23.12 -14.17 -10.14
CA VAL A 911 -24.04 -14.74 -9.14
C VAL A 911 -23.73 -14.23 -7.74
N MET A 912 -22.45 -14.10 -7.39
CA MET A 912 -22.01 -13.62 -6.07
C MET A 912 -21.94 -12.08 -6.00
N ASN A 913 -22.20 -11.36 -7.11
CA ASN A 913 -22.04 -9.91 -7.21
C ASN A 913 -20.65 -9.42 -6.77
N SER A 914 -19.62 -10.26 -6.99
CA SER A 914 -18.23 -9.96 -6.66
C SER A 914 -17.55 -9.24 -7.83
N ALA A 915 -16.65 -8.31 -7.51
CA ALA A 915 -15.83 -7.66 -8.51
C ALA A 915 -14.68 -8.58 -8.98
N PHE A 916 -14.26 -8.40 -10.24
CA PHE A 916 -13.01 -8.96 -10.74
C PHE A 916 -11.85 -8.10 -10.21
N SER A 917 -11.27 -8.55 -9.11
CA SER A 917 -10.14 -7.90 -8.43
C SER A 917 -8.79 -8.48 -8.80
N PHE A 918 -7.72 -7.86 -8.31
CA PHE A 918 -6.38 -8.41 -8.46
C PHE A 918 -6.28 -9.85 -7.91
N MET A 919 -6.93 -10.12 -6.78
CA MET A 919 -7.00 -11.46 -6.19
C MET A 919 -7.83 -12.43 -7.05
N ALA A 920 -8.90 -11.95 -7.68
CA ALA A 920 -9.67 -12.74 -8.65
C ALA A 920 -8.84 -13.13 -9.89
N LEU A 921 -7.97 -12.23 -10.38
CA LEU A 921 -7.03 -12.51 -11.46
C LEU A 921 -6.01 -13.59 -11.06
N LEU A 922 -5.46 -13.54 -9.83
CA LEU A 922 -4.60 -14.60 -9.30
C LEU A 922 -5.33 -15.95 -9.22
N GLY A 923 -6.60 -15.94 -8.79
CA GLY A 923 -7.46 -17.12 -8.79
C GLY A 923 -7.70 -17.69 -10.18
N PHE A 924 -7.88 -16.84 -11.19
CA PHE A 924 -8.03 -17.26 -12.59
C PHE A 924 -6.75 -17.93 -13.13
N LEU A 925 -5.59 -17.40 -12.77
CA LEU A 925 -4.30 -17.98 -13.15
C LEU A 925 -4.05 -19.32 -12.45
N SER A 926 -4.36 -19.41 -11.16
CA SER A 926 -4.37 -20.67 -10.40
C SER A 926 -5.22 -21.73 -11.10
N LEU A 927 -6.44 -21.34 -11.50
CA LEU A 927 -7.39 -22.20 -12.18
C LEU A 927 -6.87 -22.74 -13.52
N SER A 928 -6.11 -21.93 -14.27
CA SER A 928 -5.48 -22.41 -15.50
C SER A 928 -4.49 -23.56 -15.24
N GLY A 929 -3.65 -23.44 -14.21
CA GLY A 929 -2.71 -24.49 -13.79
C GLY A 929 -3.43 -25.76 -13.30
N MET A 930 -4.46 -25.60 -12.48
CA MET A 930 -5.28 -26.71 -11.98
C MET A 930 -6.03 -27.45 -13.12
N THR A 931 -6.58 -26.71 -14.07
CA THR A 931 -7.28 -27.29 -15.23
C THR A 931 -6.33 -28.09 -16.11
N VAL A 932 -5.13 -27.55 -16.37
CA VAL A 932 -4.10 -28.28 -17.13
C VAL A 932 -3.64 -29.53 -16.36
N LYS A 933 -3.42 -29.44 -15.05
CA LYS A 933 -3.08 -30.58 -14.18
C LYS A 933 -4.12 -31.70 -14.29
N ASN A 934 -5.41 -31.38 -14.17
CA ASN A 934 -6.49 -32.36 -14.29
C ASN A 934 -6.52 -33.01 -15.69
N GLY A 935 -6.30 -32.21 -16.74
CA GLY A 935 -6.18 -32.72 -18.11
C GLY A 935 -4.99 -33.66 -18.32
N ILE A 936 -3.83 -33.38 -17.71
CA ILE A 936 -2.63 -34.23 -17.76
C ILE A 936 -2.90 -35.60 -17.15
N VAL A 937 -3.49 -35.65 -15.95
CA VAL A 937 -3.76 -36.92 -15.26
C VAL A 937 -4.74 -37.78 -16.07
N LEU A 938 -5.73 -37.16 -16.73
CA LEU A 938 -6.65 -37.87 -17.62
C LEU A 938 -5.95 -38.36 -18.90
N ALA A 939 -5.13 -37.52 -19.54
CA ALA A 939 -4.41 -37.88 -20.76
C ALA A 939 -3.34 -38.96 -20.53
N ASP A 940 -2.70 -38.98 -19.36
CA ASP A 940 -1.76 -40.01 -18.93
C ASP A 940 -2.46 -41.37 -18.79
N GLN A 941 -3.65 -41.40 -18.18
CA GLN A 941 -4.46 -42.62 -18.11
C GLN A 941 -4.85 -43.14 -19.49
N ILE A 942 -5.24 -42.25 -20.41
CA ILE A 942 -5.56 -42.63 -21.80
C ILE A 942 -4.35 -43.26 -22.48
N SER A 943 -3.16 -42.68 -22.29
CA SER A 943 -1.92 -43.20 -22.86
C SER A 943 -1.58 -44.58 -22.30
N TYR A 944 -1.76 -44.76 -20.98
CA TYR A 944 -1.55 -46.05 -20.31
C TYR A 944 -2.50 -47.15 -20.81
N GLU A 945 -3.78 -46.85 -21.03
CA GLU A 945 -4.74 -47.82 -21.60
C GLU A 945 -4.37 -48.20 -23.05
N PHE A 946 -3.82 -47.27 -23.84
CA PHE A 946 -3.31 -47.60 -25.17
C PHE A 946 -2.09 -48.54 -25.11
N ASP A 947 -1.19 -48.33 -24.15
CA ASP A 947 -0.01 -49.19 -23.97
C ASP A 947 -0.39 -50.62 -23.52
N GLN A 948 -1.55 -50.79 -22.88
CA GLN A 948 -2.11 -52.10 -22.55
C GLN A 948 -2.81 -52.80 -23.72
N GLY A 949 -2.92 -52.14 -24.88
CA GLY A 949 -3.50 -52.71 -26.09
C GLY A 949 -5.03 -52.61 -26.20
N THR A 950 -5.67 -51.82 -25.32
CA THR A 950 -7.11 -51.56 -25.34
C THR A 950 -7.51 -50.79 -26.62
N GLU A 951 -8.69 -51.05 -27.18
CA GLU A 951 -9.17 -50.37 -28.40
C GLU A 951 -9.29 -48.86 -28.19
N ARG A 952 -9.05 -48.05 -29.22
CA ARG A 952 -8.84 -46.60 -29.02
C ARG A 952 -10.05 -45.86 -28.45
N TYR A 953 -11.27 -46.21 -28.85
CA TYR A 953 -12.47 -45.57 -28.34
C TYR A 953 -12.77 -46.03 -26.91
N GLU A 954 -12.67 -47.34 -26.68
CA GLU A 954 -12.86 -47.98 -25.37
C GLU A 954 -11.86 -47.46 -24.32
N ALA A 955 -10.58 -47.34 -24.67
CA ALA A 955 -9.53 -46.80 -23.82
C ALA A 955 -9.83 -45.36 -23.37
N ILE A 956 -10.31 -44.50 -24.27
CA ILE A 956 -10.69 -43.11 -23.94
C ILE A 956 -11.88 -43.10 -22.99
N PHE A 957 -12.90 -43.91 -23.27
CA PHE A 957 -14.11 -44.00 -22.46
C PHE A 957 -13.81 -44.53 -21.04
N ASN A 958 -13.10 -45.66 -20.93
CA ASN A 958 -12.73 -46.28 -19.66
C ASN A 958 -11.80 -45.39 -18.83
N SER A 959 -10.86 -44.69 -19.49
CA SER A 959 -10.01 -43.69 -18.83
C SER A 959 -10.82 -42.53 -18.25
N ALA A 960 -11.78 -41.99 -19.01
CA ALA A 960 -12.62 -40.91 -18.55
C ALA A 960 -13.53 -41.32 -17.38
N VAL A 961 -14.07 -42.55 -17.39
CA VAL A 961 -14.89 -43.10 -16.30
C VAL A 961 -14.07 -43.33 -15.02
N SER A 962 -12.88 -43.94 -15.15
CA SER A 962 -12.01 -44.22 -14.00
C SER A 962 -11.49 -42.95 -13.31
N ARG A 963 -11.44 -41.83 -14.02
CA ARG A 963 -10.97 -40.54 -13.49
C ARG A 963 -12.06 -39.65 -12.89
N VAL A 964 -13.34 -39.99 -13.03
CA VAL A 964 -14.43 -39.19 -12.41
C VAL A 964 -14.23 -39.06 -10.90
N ARG A 965 -13.99 -40.18 -10.18
CA ARG A 965 -13.86 -40.15 -8.72
C ARG A 965 -12.67 -39.32 -8.25
N PRO A 966 -11.42 -39.57 -8.70
CA PRO A 966 -10.27 -38.78 -8.25
C PRO A 966 -10.38 -37.29 -8.60
N VAL A 967 -10.83 -36.96 -9.82
CA VAL A 967 -10.91 -35.56 -10.29
C VAL A 967 -12.04 -34.79 -9.59
N CYS A 968 -13.21 -35.40 -9.41
CA CYS A 968 -14.29 -34.76 -8.65
C CYS A 968 -13.94 -34.58 -7.18
N MET A 969 -13.23 -35.54 -6.55
CA MET A 969 -12.79 -35.37 -5.17
C MET A 969 -11.82 -34.20 -5.02
N ALA A 970 -10.80 -34.12 -5.89
CA ALA A 970 -9.86 -32.99 -5.94
C ALA A 970 -10.59 -31.63 -6.08
N ALA A 971 -11.58 -31.57 -6.97
CA ALA A 971 -12.38 -30.37 -7.17
C ALA A 971 -13.22 -30.02 -5.94
N ILE A 972 -13.94 -31.00 -5.36
CA ILE A 972 -14.79 -30.79 -4.19
C ILE A 972 -13.96 -30.38 -2.97
N THR A 973 -12.82 -31.03 -2.70
CA THR A 973 -11.95 -30.67 -1.57
C THR A 973 -11.40 -29.25 -1.74
N THR A 974 -11.05 -28.85 -2.96
CA THR A 974 -10.58 -27.50 -3.24
C THR A 974 -11.69 -26.47 -3.07
N ILE A 975 -12.88 -26.71 -3.62
CA ILE A 975 -14.05 -25.82 -3.49
C ILE A 975 -14.44 -25.65 -2.03
N LEU A 976 -14.57 -26.76 -1.28
CA LEU A 976 -14.98 -26.72 0.12
C LEU A 976 -13.87 -26.13 1.02
N GLY A 977 -12.60 -26.38 0.71
CA GLY A 977 -11.47 -25.77 1.41
C GLY A 977 -11.37 -24.25 1.22
N MET A 978 -11.97 -23.70 0.16
CA MET A 978 -12.03 -22.26 -0.11
C MET A 978 -13.20 -21.55 0.55
N ILE A 979 -14.18 -22.27 1.12
CA ILE A 979 -15.38 -21.68 1.74
C ILE A 979 -15.04 -20.65 2.83
N PRO A 980 -14.12 -20.91 3.78
CA PRO A 980 -13.80 -19.91 4.81
C PRO A 980 -13.32 -18.57 4.23
N LEU A 981 -12.63 -18.59 3.09
CA LEU A 981 -12.14 -17.39 2.41
C LEU A 981 -13.22 -16.59 1.68
N LEU A 982 -14.42 -17.15 1.46
CA LEU A 982 -15.54 -16.40 0.89
C LEU A 982 -16.04 -15.29 1.81
N PHE A 983 -15.75 -15.39 3.11
CA PHE A 983 -16.12 -14.39 4.12
C PHE A 983 -15.00 -13.39 4.41
N ASP A 984 -13.84 -13.56 3.80
CA ASP A 984 -12.71 -12.63 3.91
C ASP A 984 -12.75 -11.61 2.77
N ALA A 985 -12.85 -10.33 3.10
CA ALA A 985 -13.00 -9.25 2.12
C ALA A 985 -11.85 -9.20 1.08
N PHE A 986 -10.65 -9.64 1.45
CA PHE A 986 -9.48 -9.62 0.56
C PHE A 986 -9.45 -10.82 -0.39
N PHE A 987 -9.80 -12.02 0.10
CA PHE A 987 -9.73 -13.27 -0.67
C PHE A 987 -11.05 -13.69 -1.34
N GLU A 988 -12.17 -13.03 -1.05
CA GLU A 988 -13.51 -13.35 -1.59
C GLU A 988 -13.48 -13.57 -3.11
N GLY A 989 -13.00 -12.57 -3.87
CA GLY A 989 -12.97 -12.64 -5.33
C GLY A 989 -12.14 -13.81 -5.86
N MET A 990 -11.02 -14.13 -5.20
CA MET A 990 -10.19 -15.29 -5.56
C MET A 990 -10.92 -16.61 -5.27
N ALA A 991 -11.53 -16.73 -4.09
CA ALA A 991 -12.26 -17.91 -3.66
C ALA A 991 -13.48 -18.19 -4.56
N VAL A 992 -14.21 -17.15 -4.98
CA VAL A 992 -15.31 -17.26 -5.96
C VAL A 992 -14.80 -17.77 -7.30
N VAL A 993 -13.73 -17.17 -7.83
CA VAL A 993 -13.16 -17.56 -9.13
C VAL A 993 -12.65 -19.01 -9.12
N ILE A 994 -11.95 -19.42 -8.07
CA ILE A 994 -11.46 -20.81 -7.95
C ILE A 994 -12.64 -21.76 -7.76
N SER A 995 -13.60 -21.45 -6.89
CA SER A 995 -14.69 -22.37 -6.55
C SER A 995 -15.61 -22.64 -7.74
N PHE A 996 -16.13 -21.59 -8.36
CA PHE A 996 -17.01 -21.73 -9.53
C PHE A 996 -16.21 -22.13 -10.76
N GLY A 997 -15.05 -21.53 -10.97
CA GLY A 997 -14.17 -21.85 -12.09
C GLY A 997 -13.78 -23.32 -12.11
N LEU A 998 -13.32 -23.89 -11.00
CA LEU A 998 -12.91 -25.29 -10.91
C LEU A 998 -14.12 -26.23 -10.97
N GLY A 999 -15.25 -25.86 -10.36
CA GLY A 999 -16.49 -26.65 -10.42
C GLY A 999 -16.95 -26.87 -11.86
N PHE A 1000 -17.07 -25.79 -12.64
CA PHE A 1000 -17.42 -25.87 -14.05
C PHE A 1000 -16.30 -26.49 -14.89
N ALA A 1001 -15.05 -26.06 -14.70
CA ALA A 1001 -13.92 -26.58 -15.47
C ALA A 1001 -13.75 -28.09 -15.29
N THR A 1002 -14.02 -28.64 -14.10
CA THR A 1002 -13.92 -30.09 -13.84
C THR A 1002 -14.95 -30.88 -14.64
N ILE A 1003 -16.22 -30.47 -14.59
CA ILE A 1003 -17.30 -31.12 -15.35
C ILE A 1003 -17.00 -31.02 -16.84
N LEU A 1004 -16.60 -29.83 -17.29
CA LEU A 1004 -16.27 -29.59 -18.68
C LEU A 1004 -15.03 -30.38 -19.13
N THR A 1005 -13.99 -30.49 -18.31
CA THR A 1005 -12.75 -31.24 -18.66
C THR A 1005 -13.02 -32.73 -18.82
N LEU A 1006 -13.82 -33.32 -17.94
CA LEU A 1006 -14.19 -34.74 -18.01
C LEU A 1006 -14.95 -35.10 -19.30
N ILE A 1007 -15.68 -34.14 -19.89
CA ILE A 1007 -16.43 -34.33 -21.15
C ILE A 1007 -15.63 -33.86 -22.37
N ALA A 1008 -15.04 -32.67 -22.29
CA ALA A 1008 -14.39 -31.98 -23.39
C ALA A 1008 -13.06 -32.63 -23.78
N VAL A 1009 -12.24 -33.09 -22.82
CA VAL A 1009 -10.97 -33.77 -23.13
C VAL A 1009 -11.21 -35.02 -23.98
N PRO A 1010 -12.09 -35.98 -23.61
CA PRO A 1010 -12.41 -37.12 -24.46
C PRO A 1010 -12.92 -36.73 -25.86
N VAL A 1011 -13.78 -35.71 -25.95
CA VAL A 1011 -14.33 -35.23 -27.22
C VAL A 1011 -13.24 -34.63 -28.11
N PHE A 1012 -12.39 -33.76 -27.57
CA PHE A 1012 -11.24 -33.19 -28.30
C PHE A 1012 -10.24 -34.27 -28.70
N TYR A 1013 -10.00 -35.26 -27.84
CA TYR A 1013 -9.11 -36.39 -28.13
C TYR A 1013 -9.63 -37.22 -29.32
N THR A 1014 -10.92 -37.56 -29.33
CA THR A 1014 -11.52 -38.31 -30.46
C THR A 1014 -11.50 -37.53 -31.78
N LEU A 1015 -11.63 -36.20 -31.73
CA LEU A 1015 -11.55 -35.31 -32.91
C LEU A 1015 -10.12 -35.22 -33.45
N LEU A 1016 -9.15 -34.88 -32.60
CA LEU A 1016 -7.75 -34.66 -32.99
C LEU A 1016 -7.04 -35.95 -33.43
N PHE A 1017 -7.38 -37.08 -32.83
CA PHE A 1017 -6.85 -38.39 -33.22
C PHE A 1017 -7.71 -39.15 -34.24
N ARG A 1018 -8.81 -38.54 -34.71
CA ARG A 1018 -9.75 -39.11 -35.70
C ARG A 1018 -10.23 -40.52 -35.34
N VAL A 1019 -10.52 -40.76 -34.06
CA VAL A 1019 -11.04 -42.04 -33.57
C VAL A 1019 -12.47 -42.23 -34.08
N LYS A 1020 -12.79 -43.44 -34.57
CA LYS A 1020 -14.14 -43.79 -35.04
C LYS A 1020 -15.03 -44.10 -33.83
N TYR A 1021 -16.28 -43.64 -33.87
CA TYR A 1021 -17.25 -43.94 -32.83
C TYR A 1021 -17.61 -45.43 -32.85
N ARG A 1022 -17.64 -46.04 -31.66
CA ARG A 1022 -18.13 -47.39 -31.43
C ARG A 1022 -19.25 -47.32 -30.39
N PRO A 1023 -20.45 -47.89 -30.65
CA PRO A 1023 -21.55 -47.86 -29.69
C PRO A 1023 -21.15 -48.49 -28.35
N TYR A 1024 -21.51 -47.85 -27.24
CA TYR A 1024 -21.28 -48.38 -25.88
C TYR A 1024 -21.80 -49.82 -25.68
N ARG A 1025 -22.80 -50.25 -26.46
CA ARG A 1025 -23.34 -51.62 -26.43
C ARG A 1025 -22.42 -52.70 -27.05
N ASP A 1026 -21.39 -52.31 -27.80
CA ASP A 1026 -20.58 -53.24 -28.62
C ASP A 1026 -19.27 -53.68 -27.95
N PHE A 1027 -18.99 -53.21 -26.72
CA PHE A 1027 -17.79 -53.54 -25.95
C PHE A 1027 -18.06 -53.63 -24.44
N HIS A 1028 -19.31 -53.92 -24.06
CA HIS A 1028 -19.74 -54.01 -22.66
C HIS A 1028 -20.67 -55.18 -22.38
#